data_AF-A0A1G0YF89-F1
#
_entry.id   AF-A0A1G0YF89-F1
#
_cell.length_a   1.000
_cell.length_b   1.000
_cell.length_c   1.000
_cell.angle_alpha   90.00
_cell.angle_beta   90.00
_cell.angle_gamma   90.00
#
_symmetry.space_group_name_H-M   'P 1'
#
loop_
_entity.id
_entity.type
_entity.pdbx_description
1 polymer ?
#
loop_
_entity_poly.entity_id
_entity_poly.type
_entity_poly.pdbx_seq_one_letter_code
_entity_poly.pdbx_strand_id
1 'polypeptide(L)'
;MPIFPVLVVSQDADPGCFLIQVQQKLQDMNQRVETVGDLKTGLDRLAAQKTYGALLLDTDLFEPGEVDAQLQEALALIRAANDPLPIFLVSGNTGFLELSSKTLAQAAGCIRKNEDTPVFIAGAVRAALEDYRDRSLPPFFRALTLYVDSCRYAWSTPGHAGGLGFLASTPGAAFHEFFGENIFRADLSSSMPELGSILEHQGPAGDAEREAARIFGADYTFFVLNGTSTANKMVWHSLVAPGDIVLVDRNCHKSIMHAIVMIGAIPAYLTPTRNAYGIIGTIPLNSFTPSEIAAAINRSARAKAAQGGRKPRVVVITNSTYDGLCYSVVGIKDLVSAGVDNLHFDEAWYGYARFHPLYAGRFGMSTEGESARHPPTFATQSSHKLLAAFSQGSMIHIRNGGQAKVDPERFNEAFLMHESTSPFYPMFASLDVTARMMAGESGRRIMDQLLGQAIAFRQKMAAIADETPKNDWWFRLWQPEQVGPTPFAQADAKLLMTDPESWVLKDGDRWHGFSQYGRNKTMLDPIKVTLLTPGIDAQGVMTDDGIPAGIVSEFLRENSVIPEKTGHYNILFLFAPGVTEGKAGVLLTKLLEFKRLHDSNAPLRDVLPELVAQNPGKYDEVGLRDLCRDMHGYLRKNKLTDVMMKVYQDIPAQVLTPTEAYASLVHGQVEYVAVRDLPGRIPAVMVVPYPPGIPVIMPGEQFGAADSPMLEYLRLCEEFDNRFPGFETEIHGVDLAKENGRRIYRIDCVRAPVAASAH
;
A
#
# COMPACT_ATOMS: atom_id res chain seq x y z
N MET A 1 20.02 9.71 -21.66
CA MET A 1 18.58 9.98 -21.44
C MET A 1 17.79 8.77 -21.90
N PRO A 2 16.61 8.47 -21.32
CA PRO A 2 15.76 7.39 -21.80
C PRO A 2 15.37 7.61 -23.27
N ILE A 3 15.51 6.56 -24.10
CA ILE A 3 15.14 6.57 -25.52
C ILE A 3 13.77 5.90 -25.65
N PHE A 4 12.73 6.69 -25.85
CA PHE A 4 11.37 6.18 -26.08
C PHE A 4 11.22 5.74 -27.54
N PRO A 5 10.84 4.49 -27.85
CA PRO A 5 10.70 4.03 -29.24
C PRO A 5 9.64 4.81 -30.02
N VAL A 6 9.83 4.88 -31.35
CA VAL A 6 8.83 5.34 -32.32
C VAL A 6 8.10 4.13 -32.87
N LEU A 7 6.77 4.12 -32.82
CA LEU A 7 5.97 3.12 -33.50
C LEU A 7 5.59 3.62 -34.89
N VAL A 8 5.80 2.81 -35.92
CA VAL A 8 5.34 3.06 -37.28
C VAL A 8 4.30 2.01 -37.64
N VAL A 9 3.09 2.45 -37.97
CA VAL A 9 1.99 1.58 -38.41
C VAL A 9 1.81 1.83 -39.90
N SER A 10 2.31 0.92 -40.75
CA SER A 10 2.28 1.04 -42.21
C SER A 10 2.51 -0.31 -42.89
N GLN A 11 1.92 -0.49 -44.07
CA GLN A 11 2.18 -1.64 -44.95
C GLN A 11 3.45 -1.48 -45.79
N ASP A 12 4.10 -0.31 -45.76
CA ASP A 12 5.35 -0.07 -46.48
C ASP A 12 6.46 -1.03 -46.02
N ALA A 13 6.83 -1.97 -46.88
CA ALA A 13 7.87 -2.98 -46.58
C ALA A 13 9.14 -2.83 -47.44
N ASP A 14 9.07 -2.11 -48.57
CA ASP A 14 10.19 -1.99 -49.49
C ASP A 14 11.21 -0.93 -49.00
N PRO A 15 12.53 -1.19 -49.10
CA PRO A 15 13.57 -0.22 -48.72
C PRO A 15 13.50 1.12 -49.47
N GLY A 16 12.85 1.14 -50.64
CA GLY A 16 12.61 2.35 -51.43
C GLY A 16 11.44 3.20 -50.92
N CYS A 17 10.59 2.68 -50.04
CA CYS A 17 9.43 3.41 -49.52
C CYS A 17 9.86 4.54 -48.59
N PHE A 18 9.12 5.65 -48.67
CA PHE A 18 9.38 6.88 -47.92
C PHE A 18 9.49 6.62 -46.40
N LEU A 19 8.56 5.84 -45.83
CA LEU A 19 8.57 5.55 -44.40
C LEU A 19 9.76 4.70 -43.97
N ILE A 20 10.23 3.75 -44.79
CA ILE A 20 11.44 2.97 -44.48
C ILE A 20 12.68 3.88 -44.48
N GLN A 21 12.75 4.84 -45.39
CA GLN A 21 13.83 5.83 -45.39
C GLN A 21 13.78 6.75 -44.16
N VAL A 22 12.58 7.15 -43.70
CA VAL A 22 12.42 7.90 -42.44
C VAL A 22 12.89 7.06 -41.25
N GLN A 23 12.53 5.77 -41.19
CA GLN A 23 12.95 4.86 -40.13
C GLN A 23 14.48 4.74 -40.06
N GLN A 24 15.15 4.56 -41.21
CA GLN A 24 16.61 4.53 -41.29
C GLN A 24 17.22 5.84 -40.78
N LYS A 25 16.65 7.00 -41.14
CA LYS A 25 17.14 8.30 -40.65
C LYS A 25 16.94 8.49 -39.15
N LEU A 26 15.86 7.97 -38.58
CA LEU A 26 15.66 7.94 -37.13
C LEU A 26 16.70 7.03 -36.46
N GLN A 27 16.96 5.84 -37.01
CA GLN A 27 17.99 4.92 -36.51
C GLN A 27 19.41 5.53 -36.59
N ASP A 28 19.74 6.24 -37.68
CA ASP A 28 20.98 7.02 -37.82
C ASP A 28 21.14 8.07 -36.70
N MET A 29 20.02 8.56 -36.14
CA MET A 29 19.97 9.47 -35.00
C MET A 29 19.93 8.75 -33.63
N ASN A 30 20.23 7.45 -33.58
CA ASN A 30 20.15 6.57 -32.40
C ASN A 30 18.73 6.43 -31.81
N GLN A 31 17.70 6.66 -32.61
CA GLN A 31 16.31 6.50 -32.18
C GLN A 31 15.88 5.04 -32.40
N ARG A 32 15.23 4.44 -31.39
CA ARG A 32 14.60 3.11 -31.54
C ARG A 32 13.31 3.25 -32.34
N VAL A 33 13.11 2.37 -33.31
CA VAL A 33 11.93 2.37 -34.18
C VAL A 33 11.40 0.95 -34.29
N GLU A 34 10.09 0.78 -34.11
CA GLU A 34 9.35 -0.47 -34.30
C GLU A 34 8.31 -0.26 -35.39
N THR A 35 8.14 -1.24 -36.27
CA THR A 35 7.24 -1.16 -37.42
C THR A 35 6.26 -2.33 -37.40
N VAL A 36 4.98 -2.04 -37.63
CA VAL A 36 3.91 -3.04 -37.73
C VAL A 36 3.11 -2.82 -39.02
N GLY A 37 2.72 -3.92 -39.65
CA GLY A 37 2.12 -3.94 -40.98
C GLY A 37 0.63 -3.58 -41.05
N ASP A 38 -0.06 -3.53 -39.91
CA ASP A 38 -1.52 -3.34 -39.87
C ASP A 38 -1.97 -2.58 -38.62
N LEU A 39 -3.13 -1.92 -38.74
CA LEU A 39 -3.68 -1.07 -37.71
C LEU A 39 -4.00 -1.84 -36.41
N LYS A 40 -4.55 -3.05 -36.52
CA LYS A 40 -4.96 -3.84 -35.36
C LYS A 40 -3.75 -4.19 -34.50
N THR A 41 -2.69 -4.72 -35.11
CA THR A 41 -1.42 -5.02 -34.42
C THR A 41 -0.83 -3.75 -33.79
N GLY A 42 -0.89 -2.61 -34.48
CA GLY A 42 -0.43 -1.33 -33.93
C GLY A 42 -1.21 -0.88 -32.70
N LEU A 43 -2.54 -0.99 -32.72
CA LEU A 43 -3.39 -0.69 -31.58
C LEU A 43 -3.13 -1.66 -30.41
N ASP A 44 -2.97 -2.95 -30.68
CA ASP A 44 -2.63 -3.96 -29.67
C ASP A 44 -1.27 -3.67 -29.02
N ARG A 45 -0.27 -3.25 -29.80
CA ARG A 45 1.05 -2.83 -29.30
C ARG A 45 0.95 -1.59 -28.42
N LEU A 46 0.20 -0.58 -28.84
CA LEU A 46 -0.01 0.65 -28.05
C LEU A 46 -0.79 0.39 -26.76
N ALA A 47 -1.70 -0.58 -26.77
CA ALA A 47 -2.42 -1.01 -25.57
C ALA A 47 -1.52 -1.79 -24.60
N ALA A 48 -0.66 -2.68 -25.13
CA ALA A 48 0.23 -3.53 -24.35
C ALA A 48 1.46 -2.79 -23.82
N GLN A 49 2.05 -1.89 -24.61
CA GLN A 49 3.32 -1.23 -24.32
C GLN A 49 3.14 0.30 -24.30
N LYS A 50 3.17 0.86 -23.09
CA LYS A 50 2.95 2.29 -22.82
C LYS A 50 4.24 3.13 -22.85
N THR A 51 5.27 2.66 -23.56
CA THR A 51 6.62 3.26 -23.55
C THR A 51 6.98 3.96 -24.86
N TYR A 52 6.07 4.04 -25.83
CA TYR A 52 6.32 4.77 -27.09
C TYR A 52 6.38 6.28 -26.86
N GLY A 53 7.26 6.95 -27.61
CA GLY A 53 7.45 8.39 -27.56
C GLY A 53 6.84 9.14 -28.74
N ALA A 54 6.53 8.43 -29.83
CA ALA A 54 5.80 8.96 -30.97
C ALA A 54 5.17 7.81 -31.79
N LEU A 55 4.11 8.14 -32.53
CA LEU A 55 3.44 7.26 -33.48
C LEU A 55 3.46 7.89 -34.87
N LEU A 56 3.88 7.15 -35.89
CA LEU A 56 3.63 7.47 -37.29
C LEU A 56 2.53 6.53 -37.79
N LEU A 57 1.36 7.08 -38.07
CA LEU A 57 0.20 6.34 -38.52
C LEU A 57 -0.04 6.63 -40.01
N ASP A 58 0.15 5.59 -40.81
CA ASP A 58 -0.11 5.63 -42.24
C ASP A 58 -1.61 5.59 -42.52
N THR A 59 -2.16 6.68 -43.05
CA THR A 59 -3.60 6.78 -43.32
C THR A 59 -3.99 6.05 -44.60
N ASP A 60 -3.03 5.60 -45.40
CA ASP A 60 -3.32 4.77 -46.58
C ASP A 60 -3.76 3.34 -46.18
N LEU A 61 -3.73 3.01 -44.88
CA LEU A 61 -4.30 1.78 -44.30
C LEU A 61 -5.83 1.79 -44.19
N PHE A 62 -6.46 2.97 -44.27
CA PHE A 62 -7.90 3.14 -44.12
C PHE A 62 -8.62 3.05 -45.47
N GLU A 63 -9.90 2.71 -45.44
CA GLU A 63 -10.69 2.57 -46.66
C GLU A 63 -10.91 3.95 -47.35
N PRO A 64 -10.67 4.05 -48.67
CA PRO A 64 -10.91 5.28 -49.41
C PRO A 64 -12.37 5.76 -49.27
N GLY A 65 -12.55 7.03 -48.90
CA GLY A 65 -13.87 7.64 -48.69
C GLY A 65 -14.37 7.63 -47.23
N GLU A 66 -13.78 6.82 -46.35
CA GLU A 66 -14.11 6.77 -44.91
C GLU A 66 -12.93 7.11 -44.00
N VAL A 67 -11.79 7.53 -44.57
CA VAL A 67 -10.53 7.77 -43.86
C VAL A 67 -10.71 8.62 -42.60
N ASP A 68 -11.43 9.74 -42.66
CA ASP A 68 -11.60 10.61 -41.48
C ASP A 68 -12.37 9.91 -40.35
N ALA A 69 -13.42 9.15 -40.66
CA ALA A 69 -14.23 8.46 -39.67
C ALA A 69 -13.44 7.33 -38.98
N GLN A 70 -12.76 6.50 -39.78
CA GLN A 70 -11.94 5.40 -39.27
C GLN A 70 -10.72 5.91 -38.48
N LEU A 71 -10.12 7.02 -38.93
CA LEU A 71 -9.03 7.67 -38.22
C LEU A 71 -9.49 8.26 -36.89
N GLN A 72 -10.68 8.87 -36.81
CA GLN A 72 -11.24 9.34 -35.54
C GLN A 72 -11.43 8.20 -34.52
N GLU A 73 -11.87 7.02 -34.96
CA GLU A 73 -12.02 5.85 -34.11
C GLU A 73 -10.66 5.35 -33.60
N ALA A 74 -9.69 5.20 -34.50
CA ALA A 74 -8.33 4.79 -34.14
C ALA A 74 -7.68 5.78 -33.16
N LEU A 75 -7.77 7.09 -33.43
CA LEU A 75 -7.22 8.14 -32.56
C LEU A 75 -7.89 8.13 -31.19
N ALA A 76 -9.20 7.91 -31.10
CA ALA A 76 -9.90 7.79 -29.83
C ALA A 76 -9.37 6.61 -28.99
N LEU A 77 -9.13 5.45 -29.60
CA LEU A 77 -8.53 4.29 -28.93
C LEU A 77 -7.09 4.58 -28.48
N ILE A 78 -6.28 5.20 -29.35
CA ILE A 78 -4.89 5.55 -29.04
C ILE A 78 -4.84 6.54 -27.88
N ARG A 79 -5.65 7.59 -27.89
CA ARG A 79 -5.71 8.61 -26.84
C ARG A 79 -6.22 8.04 -25.52
N ALA A 80 -7.18 7.11 -25.56
CA ALA A 80 -7.60 6.39 -24.35
C ALA A 80 -6.45 5.57 -23.73
N ALA A 81 -5.56 5.01 -24.57
CA ALA A 81 -4.42 4.21 -24.11
C ALA A 81 -3.15 5.03 -23.80
N ASN A 82 -2.92 6.16 -24.49
CA ASN A 82 -1.67 6.91 -24.51
C ASN A 82 -1.91 8.42 -24.73
N ASP A 83 -2.07 9.15 -23.64
CA ASP A 83 -2.16 10.62 -23.63
C ASP A 83 -1.00 11.19 -22.80
N PRO A 84 -0.09 12.03 -23.37
CA PRO A 84 -0.16 12.80 -24.62
C PRO A 84 0.83 12.33 -25.73
N LEU A 85 0.67 11.12 -26.26
CA LEU A 85 1.57 10.59 -27.31
C LEU A 85 1.55 11.45 -28.60
N PRO A 86 2.68 11.98 -29.11
CA PRO A 86 2.73 12.65 -30.41
C PRO A 86 2.33 11.68 -31.53
N ILE A 87 1.32 12.06 -32.34
CA ILE A 87 0.86 11.25 -33.47
C ILE A 87 1.08 12.02 -34.77
N PHE A 88 1.86 11.45 -35.67
CA PHE A 88 2.06 11.96 -37.02
C PHE A 88 1.18 11.18 -38.00
N LEU A 89 0.35 11.89 -38.76
CA LEU A 89 -0.47 11.30 -39.82
C LEU A 89 0.35 11.28 -41.11
N VAL A 90 0.50 10.13 -41.73
CA VAL A 90 1.31 9.95 -42.94
C VAL A 90 0.40 9.52 -44.08
N SER A 91 0.48 10.17 -45.24
CA SER A 91 -0.35 9.76 -46.39
C SER A 91 0.34 9.98 -47.74
N GLY A 92 0.12 9.03 -48.66
CA GLY A 92 0.37 9.22 -50.08
C GLY A 92 -0.85 9.71 -50.84
N ASN A 93 -2.06 9.33 -50.39
CA ASN A 93 -3.30 9.43 -51.19
C ASN A 93 -4.36 10.39 -50.60
N THR A 94 -4.36 10.63 -49.30
CA THR A 94 -5.38 11.43 -48.59
C THR A 94 -4.96 12.90 -48.51
N GLY A 95 -5.86 13.82 -48.87
CA GLY A 95 -5.67 15.24 -48.66
C GLY A 95 -5.93 15.64 -47.21
N PHE A 96 -4.90 16.06 -46.48
CA PHE A 96 -5.06 16.43 -45.06
C PHE A 96 -6.03 17.62 -44.83
N LEU A 97 -6.22 18.48 -45.82
CA LEU A 97 -7.18 19.60 -45.76
C LEU A 97 -8.65 19.14 -45.87
N GLU A 98 -8.89 17.89 -46.24
CA GLU A 98 -10.22 17.28 -46.31
C GLU A 98 -10.60 16.60 -44.98
N LEU A 99 -9.63 16.38 -44.09
CA LEU A 99 -9.87 15.85 -42.75
C LEU A 99 -10.58 16.86 -41.86
N SER A 100 -11.37 16.36 -40.93
CA SER A 100 -12.08 17.23 -39.99
C SER A 100 -11.11 17.93 -39.03
N SER A 101 -11.51 19.10 -38.53
CA SER A 101 -10.74 19.83 -37.51
C SER A 101 -10.53 19.01 -36.24
N LYS A 102 -11.48 18.12 -35.90
CA LYS A 102 -11.39 17.20 -34.76
C LYS A 102 -10.29 16.16 -34.94
N THR A 103 -10.07 15.67 -36.15
CA THR A 103 -8.97 14.75 -36.49
C THR A 103 -7.64 15.49 -36.43
N LEU A 104 -7.54 16.63 -37.11
CA LEU A 104 -6.31 17.42 -37.17
C LEU A 104 -5.85 17.92 -35.79
N ALA A 105 -6.79 18.28 -34.90
CA ALA A 105 -6.48 18.71 -33.53
C ALA A 105 -5.79 17.63 -32.67
N GLN A 106 -5.83 16.37 -33.08
CA GLN A 106 -5.20 15.25 -32.36
C GLN A 106 -3.82 14.89 -32.92
N ALA A 107 -3.44 15.42 -34.09
CA ALA A 107 -2.16 15.16 -34.72
C ALA A 107 -1.08 16.14 -34.24
N ALA A 108 0.12 15.62 -34.01
CA ALA A 108 1.34 16.41 -33.82
C ALA A 108 1.88 16.96 -35.14
N GLY A 109 1.57 16.31 -36.27
CA GLY A 109 1.93 16.76 -37.60
C GLY A 109 1.34 15.87 -38.71
N CYS A 110 1.37 16.37 -39.94
CA CYS A 110 0.93 15.67 -41.13
C CYS A 110 2.09 15.55 -42.12
N ILE A 111 2.26 14.39 -42.74
CA ILE A 111 3.43 14.02 -43.55
C ILE A 111 2.96 13.47 -44.91
N ARG A 112 3.45 14.05 -46.00
CA ARG A 112 3.13 13.62 -47.37
C ARG A 112 4.27 12.78 -47.94
N LYS A 113 4.00 11.49 -48.18
CA LYS A 113 5.02 10.52 -48.68
C LYS A 113 5.69 10.96 -49.98
N ASN A 114 4.96 11.69 -50.83
CA ASN A 114 5.37 12.08 -52.18
C ASN A 114 5.91 13.52 -52.28
N GLU A 115 5.85 14.30 -51.21
CA GLU A 115 6.20 15.73 -51.21
C GLU A 115 7.30 16.08 -50.19
N ASP A 116 7.36 15.34 -49.07
CA ASP A 116 8.34 15.58 -48.02
C ASP A 116 9.66 14.84 -48.26
N THR A 117 10.71 15.20 -47.49
CA THR A 117 12.00 14.50 -47.50
C THR A 117 12.19 13.67 -46.23
N PRO A 118 12.77 12.45 -46.30
CA PRO A 118 12.94 11.60 -45.13
C PRO A 118 13.76 12.24 -44.00
N VAL A 119 14.79 13.03 -44.36
CA VAL A 119 15.67 13.72 -43.41
C VAL A 119 14.89 14.77 -42.61
N PHE A 120 14.06 15.57 -43.29
CA PHE A 120 13.27 16.60 -42.64
C PHE A 120 12.25 16.00 -41.67
N ILE A 121 11.55 14.95 -42.09
CA ILE A 121 10.57 14.25 -41.26
C ILE A 121 11.21 13.58 -40.04
N ALA A 122 12.34 12.88 -40.21
CA ALA A 122 13.06 12.31 -39.08
C ALA A 122 13.47 13.39 -38.07
N GLY A 123 13.91 14.57 -38.54
CA GLY A 123 14.20 15.73 -37.69
C GLY A 123 12.98 16.25 -36.93
N ALA A 124 11.82 16.35 -37.58
CA ALA A 124 10.57 16.79 -36.96
C ALA A 124 10.06 15.79 -35.90
N VAL A 125 10.11 14.49 -36.19
CA VAL A 125 9.76 13.43 -35.24
C VAL A 125 10.69 13.47 -34.02
N ARG A 126 12.00 13.66 -34.24
CA ARG A 126 12.97 13.82 -33.14
C ARG A 126 12.67 15.03 -32.26
N ALA A 127 12.35 16.18 -32.86
CA ALA A 127 11.99 17.37 -32.09
C ALA A 127 10.72 17.14 -31.24
N ALA A 128 9.71 16.44 -31.78
CA ALA A 128 8.52 16.07 -31.03
C ALA A 128 8.81 15.06 -29.90
N LEU A 129 9.73 14.12 -30.11
CA LEU A 129 10.20 13.21 -29.06
C LEU A 129 10.91 13.94 -27.92
N GLU A 130 11.72 14.94 -28.23
CA GLU A 130 12.41 15.79 -27.25
C GLU A 130 11.40 16.57 -26.40
N ASP A 131 10.43 17.25 -27.03
CA ASP A 131 9.35 17.96 -26.33
C ASP A 131 8.48 17.00 -25.49
N TYR A 132 8.14 15.83 -26.03
CA TYR A 132 7.38 14.82 -25.31
C TYR A 132 8.12 14.35 -24.06
N ARG A 133 9.42 14.06 -24.17
CA ARG A 133 10.25 13.68 -23.03
C ARG A 133 10.26 14.78 -21.97
N ASP A 134 10.47 16.03 -22.38
CA ASP A 134 10.62 17.15 -21.46
C ASP A 134 9.32 17.43 -20.67
N ARG A 135 8.16 17.18 -21.28
CA ARG A 135 6.83 17.28 -20.63
C ARG A 135 6.42 16.04 -19.84
N SER A 136 6.92 14.86 -20.23
CA SER A 136 6.51 13.59 -19.61
C SER A 136 7.30 13.32 -18.33
N LEU A 137 8.59 13.66 -18.32
CA LEU A 137 9.45 13.45 -17.15
C LEU A 137 9.19 14.53 -16.08
N PRO A 138 9.03 14.12 -14.81
CA PRO A 138 8.79 15.07 -13.74
C PRO A 138 10.06 15.83 -13.33
N PRO A 139 9.92 16.95 -12.59
CA PRO A 139 10.96 17.96 -12.45
C PRO A 139 12.30 17.43 -11.95
N PHE A 140 12.30 16.66 -10.86
CA PHE A 140 13.52 16.18 -10.25
C PHE A 140 14.14 15.04 -11.06
N PHE A 141 13.34 14.05 -11.49
CA PHE A 141 13.88 12.95 -12.29
C PHE A 141 14.44 13.42 -13.64
N ARG A 142 13.80 14.42 -14.27
CA ARG A 142 14.34 15.05 -15.49
C ARG A 142 15.69 15.71 -15.22
N ALA A 143 15.80 16.51 -14.16
CA ALA A 143 17.07 17.16 -13.81
C ALA A 143 18.17 16.13 -13.48
N LEU A 144 17.81 15.05 -12.76
CA LEU A 144 18.72 13.95 -12.41
C LEU A 144 19.24 13.21 -13.66
N THR A 145 18.36 12.88 -14.61
CA THR A 145 18.77 12.22 -15.86
C THR A 145 19.70 13.09 -16.69
N LEU A 146 19.39 14.39 -16.83
CA LEU A 146 20.27 15.36 -17.50
C LEU A 146 21.65 15.45 -16.84
N TYR A 147 21.69 15.46 -15.50
CA TYR A 147 22.94 15.46 -14.76
C TYR A 147 23.75 14.19 -15.03
N VAL A 148 23.14 13.02 -14.89
CA VAL A 148 23.79 11.71 -15.10
C VAL A 148 24.36 11.58 -16.51
N ASP A 149 23.63 12.05 -17.51
CA ASP A 149 24.04 12.02 -18.92
C ASP A 149 25.19 13.00 -19.25
N SER A 150 25.34 14.07 -18.47
CA SER A 150 26.40 15.05 -18.70
C SER A 150 27.81 14.55 -18.32
N CYS A 151 27.92 13.33 -17.77
CA CYS A 151 29.20 12.66 -17.47
C CYS A 151 30.22 13.51 -16.71
N ARG A 152 29.75 14.25 -15.70
CA ARG A 152 30.60 15.12 -14.90
C ARG A 152 31.48 14.32 -13.93
N TYR A 153 32.76 14.69 -13.87
CA TYR A 153 33.68 14.21 -12.85
C TYR A 153 33.53 15.05 -11.58
N ALA A 154 32.81 14.50 -10.60
CA ALA A 154 32.67 15.11 -9.29
C ALA A 154 33.82 14.68 -8.36
N TRP A 155 34.42 15.65 -7.66
CA TRP A 155 35.42 15.42 -6.61
C TRP A 155 34.77 15.53 -5.21
N SER A 156 33.50 15.12 -5.11
CA SER A 156 32.67 15.20 -3.91
C SER A 156 32.19 13.82 -3.49
N THR A 157 31.49 13.74 -2.36
CA THR A 157 30.72 12.55 -1.98
C THR A 157 29.60 12.24 -2.99
N PRO A 158 29.16 10.98 -3.10
CA PRO A 158 29.60 9.79 -2.34
C PRO A 158 30.93 9.17 -2.83
N GLY A 159 31.66 8.51 -1.92
CA GLY A 159 33.04 8.04 -2.15
C GLY A 159 33.21 6.94 -3.21
N HIS A 160 32.13 6.30 -3.66
CA HIS A 160 32.19 5.38 -4.80
C HIS A 160 32.29 6.09 -6.15
N ALA A 161 32.13 7.42 -6.20
CA ALA A 161 32.33 8.26 -7.39
C ALA A 161 31.62 7.73 -8.64
N GLY A 162 30.28 7.63 -8.56
CA GLY A 162 29.47 7.12 -9.67
C GLY A 162 29.59 5.60 -9.90
N GLY A 163 30.21 4.87 -8.97
CA GLY A 163 30.29 3.40 -8.98
C GLY A 163 31.71 2.87 -9.16
N LEU A 164 32.65 3.73 -9.58
CA LEU A 164 34.06 3.38 -9.83
C LEU A 164 34.76 2.75 -8.63
N GLY A 165 34.44 3.20 -7.41
CA GLY A 165 35.01 2.63 -6.19
C GLY A 165 34.72 1.13 -6.01
N PHE A 166 33.56 0.66 -6.49
CA PHE A 166 33.21 -0.77 -6.44
C PHE A 166 34.05 -1.61 -7.41
N LEU A 167 34.48 -1.04 -8.55
CA LEU A 167 35.29 -1.74 -9.55
C LEU A 167 36.70 -2.08 -9.07
N ALA A 168 37.12 -1.58 -7.91
CA ALA A 168 38.41 -1.88 -7.30
C ALA A 168 38.52 -3.33 -6.74
N SER A 169 37.44 -4.10 -6.71
CA SER A 169 37.45 -5.49 -6.22
C SER A 169 36.46 -6.38 -6.97
N THR A 170 36.72 -7.69 -7.02
CA THR A 170 35.80 -8.66 -7.65
C THR A 170 34.38 -8.64 -7.05
N PRO A 171 34.20 -8.63 -5.71
CA PRO A 171 32.86 -8.54 -5.13
C PRO A 171 32.16 -7.23 -5.49
N GLY A 172 32.89 -6.11 -5.50
CA GLY A 172 32.34 -4.81 -5.86
C GLY A 172 31.98 -4.72 -7.36
N ALA A 173 32.78 -5.29 -8.25
CA ALA A 173 32.44 -5.37 -9.68
C ALA A 173 31.16 -6.18 -9.91
N ALA A 174 31.00 -7.32 -9.25
CA ALA A 174 29.78 -8.12 -9.31
C ALA A 174 28.55 -7.35 -8.77
N PHE A 175 28.73 -6.59 -7.67
CA PHE A 175 27.69 -5.71 -7.13
C PHE A 175 27.32 -4.58 -8.11
N HIS A 176 28.31 -3.96 -8.74
CA HIS A 176 28.11 -2.91 -9.73
C HIS A 176 27.37 -3.43 -10.97
N GLU A 177 27.75 -4.61 -11.47
CA GLU A 177 27.07 -5.26 -12.61
C GLU A 177 25.63 -5.61 -12.27
N PHE A 178 25.39 -6.19 -11.08
CA PHE A 178 24.05 -6.61 -10.65
C PHE A 178 23.03 -5.45 -10.62
N PHE A 179 23.42 -4.29 -10.09
CA PHE A 179 22.53 -3.12 -10.01
C PHE A 179 22.55 -2.25 -11.27
N GLY A 180 23.64 -2.27 -12.03
CA GLY A 180 23.86 -1.42 -13.21
C GLY A 180 24.36 -0.01 -12.87
N GLU A 181 25.13 0.59 -13.78
CA GLU A 181 25.87 1.84 -13.54
C GLU A 181 24.97 3.03 -13.13
N ASN A 182 23.78 3.14 -13.71
CA ASN A 182 22.91 4.31 -13.53
C ASN A 182 22.48 4.55 -12.08
N ILE A 183 22.31 3.50 -11.26
CA ILE A 183 21.92 3.70 -9.87
C ILE A 183 23.03 4.40 -9.08
N PHE A 184 24.30 4.11 -9.40
CA PHE A 184 25.46 4.69 -8.73
C PHE A 184 25.75 6.09 -9.24
N ARG A 185 25.55 6.36 -10.52
CA ARG A 185 25.69 7.72 -11.08
C ARG A 185 24.60 8.66 -10.59
N ALA A 186 23.43 8.12 -10.29
CA ALA A 186 22.32 8.86 -9.73
C ALA A 186 22.41 9.02 -8.20
N ASP A 187 23.29 8.28 -7.52
CA ASP A 187 23.59 8.46 -6.10
C ASP A 187 24.55 9.64 -5.92
N LEU A 188 23.98 10.81 -5.62
CA LEU A 188 24.65 12.10 -5.60
C LEU A 188 24.49 12.76 -4.23
N SER A 189 25.21 13.86 -4.01
CA SER A 189 25.09 14.68 -2.81
C SER A 189 24.56 16.08 -3.12
N SER A 190 24.24 16.84 -2.07
CA SER A 190 23.85 18.26 -2.13
C SER A 190 24.92 19.18 -2.75
N SER A 191 26.10 18.65 -3.09
CA SER A 191 27.13 19.36 -3.85
C SER A 191 26.73 19.68 -5.29
N MET A 192 25.57 19.20 -5.76
CA MET A 192 25.04 19.41 -7.12
C MET A 192 23.96 20.49 -7.13
N PRO A 193 24.33 21.78 -7.34
CA PRO A 193 23.38 22.88 -7.23
C PRO A 193 22.24 22.81 -8.26
N GLU A 194 22.45 22.15 -9.40
CA GLU A 194 21.43 22.01 -10.45
C GLU A 194 20.23 21.17 -10.02
N LEU A 195 20.37 20.31 -9.01
CA LEU A 195 19.29 19.49 -8.47
C LEU A 195 18.54 20.16 -7.31
N GLY A 196 19.03 21.34 -6.88
CA GLY A 196 18.50 22.05 -5.73
C GLY A 196 18.85 21.36 -4.42
N SER A 197 18.02 21.57 -3.39
CA SER A 197 18.20 20.98 -2.08
C SER A 197 16.93 20.25 -1.66
N ILE A 198 17.06 18.94 -1.40
CA ILE A 198 15.98 18.09 -0.87
C ILE A 198 15.59 18.55 0.55
N LEU A 199 16.57 18.91 1.38
CA LEU A 199 16.36 19.28 2.78
C LEU A 199 15.81 20.70 2.96
N GLU A 200 16.00 21.57 1.95
CA GLU A 200 15.48 22.93 1.95
C GLU A 200 14.29 23.11 0.99
N HIS A 201 13.86 22.03 0.30
CA HIS A 201 12.73 22.05 -0.63
C HIS A 201 12.88 23.07 -1.77
N GLN A 202 14.10 23.17 -2.34
CA GLN A 202 14.47 24.16 -3.36
C GLN A 202 14.83 23.53 -4.70
N GLY A 203 14.76 24.34 -5.76
CA GLY A 203 15.06 23.91 -7.12
C GLY A 203 14.16 22.76 -7.60
N PRO A 204 14.68 21.85 -8.45
CA PRO A 204 13.92 20.70 -8.93
C PRO A 204 13.31 19.81 -7.84
N ALA A 205 13.97 19.69 -6.68
CA ALA A 205 13.44 18.93 -5.55
C ALA A 205 12.14 19.57 -5.01
N GLY A 206 12.16 20.88 -4.78
CA GLY A 206 10.96 21.61 -4.38
C GLY A 206 9.87 21.66 -5.45
N ASP A 207 10.25 21.71 -6.72
CA ASP A 207 9.28 21.64 -7.84
C ASP A 207 8.55 20.29 -7.87
N ALA A 208 9.27 19.19 -7.65
CA ALA A 208 8.70 17.85 -7.56
C ALA A 208 7.67 17.74 -6.42
N GLU A 209 8.00 18.25 -5.24
CA GLU A 209 7.09 18.27 -4.08
C GLU A 209 5.85 19.15 -4.31
N ARG A 210 6.01 20.32 -4.93
CA ARG A 210 4.87 21.19 -5.33
C ARG A 210 3.98 20.52 -6.38
N GLU A 211 4.57 19.85 -7.37
CA GLU A 211 3.80 19.10 -8.36
C GLU A 211 3.05 17.93 -7.70
N ALA A 212 3.69 17.19 -6.80
CA ALA A 212 3.04 16.14 -6.02
C ALA A 212 1.91 16.69 -5.15
N ALA A 213 2.08 17.82 -4.47
CA ALA A 213 1.00 18.49 -3.72
C ALA A 213 -0.21 18.77 -4.61
N ARG A 214 -0.01 19.33 -5.81
CA ARG A 214 -1.10 19.56 -6.77
C ARG A 214 -1.78 18.26 -7.20
N ILE A 215 -1.02 17.22 -7.51
CA ILE A 215 -1.53 15.92 -7.96
C ILE A 215 -2.35 15.23 -6.85
N PHE A 216 -1.82 15.20 -5.62
CA PHE A 216 -2.45 14.59 -4.45
C PHE A 216 -3.47 15.49 -3.74
N GLY A 217 -3.65 16.72 -4.23
CA GLY A 217 -4.60 17.68 -3.67
C GLY A 217 -4.23 18.17 -2.28
N ALA A 218 -2.96 18.25 -1.95
CA ALA A 218 -2.46 18.83 -0.72
C ALA A 218 -2.10 20.31 -0.94
N ASP A 219 -2.01 21.08 0.14
CA ASP A 219 -1.37 22.41 0.10
C ASP A 219 0.15 22.25 0.07
N TYR A 220 0.68 21.28 0.82
CA TYR A 220 2.09 20.94 0.85
C TYR A 220 2.29 19.42 0.79
N THR A 221 3.35 18.99 0.13
CA THR A 221 3.81 17.59 0.15
C THR A 221 5.29 17.57 0.46
N PHE A 222 5.72 16.62 1.30
CA PHE A 222 7.12 16.36 1.62
C PHE A 222 7.45 14.92 1.22
N PHE A 223 8.58 14.72 0.54
CA PHE A 223 9.08 13.39 0.21
C PHE A 223 9.98 12.87 1.34
N VAL A 224 9.69 11.66 1.82
CA VAL A 224 10.39 11.04 2.95
C VAL A 224 11.07 9.76 2.50
N LEU A 225 12.34 9.60 2.85
CA LEU A 225 13.18 8.49 2.36
C LEU A 225 13.39 7.37 3.39
N ASN A 226 12.75 7.49 4.56
CA ASN A 226 12.86 6.53 5.66
C ASN A 226 11.49 5.89 6.01
N GLY A 227 10.59 5.84 5.04
CA GLY A 227 9.26 5.22 5.10
C GLY A 227 8.24 6.01 5.92
N THR A 228 6.97 5.60 5.82
CA THR A 228 5.88 6.19 6.61
C THR A 228 6.08 6.05 8.11
N SER A 229 6.88 5.06 8.54
CA SER A 229 7.32 4.94 9.93
C SER A 229 8.03 6.20 10.45
N THR A 230 8.76 6.89 9.58
CA THR A 230 9.47 8.14 9.89
C THR A 230 8.59 9.34 9.58
N ALA A 231 7.82 9.30 8.50
CA ALA A 231 6.83 10.32 8.16
C ALA A 231 5.84 10.59 9.31
N ASN A 232 5.35 9.52 9.94
CA ASN A 232 4.51 9.57 11.13
C ASN A 232 5.19 10.33 12.29
N LYS A 233 6.49 10.10 12.52
CA LYS A 233 7.25 10.79 13.59
C LYS A 233 7.46 12.27 13.25
N MET A 234 7.77 12.60 12.00
CA MET A 234 7.89 13.99 11.52
C MET A 234 6.60 14.78 11.75
N VAL A 235 5.45 14.21 11.34
CA VAL A 235 4.13 14.81 11.62
C VAL A 235 3.96 15.05 13.11
N TRP A 236 4.24 14.05 13.95
CA TRP A 236 4.02 14.17 15.39
C TRP A 236 4.98 15.12 16.09
N HIS A 237 6.27 15.12 15.77
CA HIS A 237 7.25 16.06 16.30
C HIS A 237 6.95 17.52 15.88
N SER A 238 6.22 17.72 14.78
CA SER A 238 5.76 19.06 14.38
C SER A 238 4.52 19.55 15.16
N LEU A 239 3.78 18.66 15.84
CA LEU A 239 2.46 18.96 16.40
C LEU A 239 2.33 18.78 17.91
N VAL A 240 3.15 17.90 18.50
CA VAL A 240 2.97 17.37 19.86
C VAL A 240 4.19 17.67 20.72
N ALA A 241 3.96 18.18 21.93
CA ALA A 241 5.00 18.41 22.93
C ALA A 241 4.91 17.38 24.10
N PRO A 242 5.97 17.22 24.90
CA PRO A 242 5.94 16.37 26.08
C PRO A 242 4.77 16.71 27.02
N GLY A 243 4.03 15.69 27.47
CA GLY A 243 2.89 15.85 28.37
C GLY A 243 1.58 16.32 27.72
N ASP A 244 1.55 16.46 26.39
CA ASP A 244 0.32 16.69 25.64
C ASP A 244 -0.53 15.43 25.53
N ILE A 245 -1.86 15.63 25.47
CA ILE A 245 -2.81 14.55 25.22
C ILE A 245 -3.00 14.37 23.73
N VAL A 246 -3.00 13.11 23.31
CA VAL A 246 -3.20 12.68 21.93
C VAL A 246 -4.28 11.62 21.86
N LEU A 247 -5.14 11.70 20.84
CA LEU A 247 -6.16 10.69 20.57
C LEU A 247 -5.63 9.70 19.53
N VAL A 248 -5.66 8.43 19.87
CA VAL A 248 -4.95 7.41 19.09
C VAL A 248 -5.90 6.27 18.75
N ASP A 249 -6.06 5.99 17.47
CA ASP A 249 -6.63 4.72 17.02
C ASP A 249 -5.83 3.56 17.62
N ARG A 250 -6.48 2.67 18.38
CA ARG A 250 -5.81 1.50 18.95
C ARG A 250 -5.29 0.56 17.85
N ASN A 251 -5.84 0.63 16.65
CA ASN A 251 -5.31 0.05 15.42
C ASN A 251 -4.32 0.99 14.72
N CYS A 252 -3.36 1.56 15.46
CA CYS A 252 -2.27 2.33 14.86
C CYS A 252 -1.04 1.47 14.64
N HIS A 253 -0.26 1.84 13.63
CA HIS A 253 1.02 1.21 13.36
C HIS A 253 2.03 1.52 14.49
N LYS A 254 2.95 0.59 14.77
CA LYS A 254 3.99 0.71 15.81
C LYS A 254 4.78 2.04 15.76
N SER A 255 4.88 2.69 14.61
CA SER A 255 5.56 3.99 14.46
C SER A 255 4.88 5.14 15.21
N ILE A 256 3.55 5.15 15.30
CA ILE A 256 2.81 6.14 16.09
C ILE A 256 3.18 5.99 17.57
N MET A 257 3.28 4.74 18.02
CA MET A 257 3.69 4.46 19.39
C MET A 257 5.15 4.83 19.66
N HIS A 258 6.04 4.62 18.69
CA HIS A 258 7.41 5.14 18.78
C HIS A 258 7.41 6.67 18.91
N ALA A 259 6.59 7.40 18.14
CA ALA A 259 6.48 8.85 18.28
C ALA A 259 6.00 9.26 19.67
N ILE A 260 5.00 8.56 20.22
CA ILE A 260 4.50 8.79 21.59
C ILE A 260 5.62 8.60 22.62
N VAL A 261 6.39 7.51 22.53
CA VAL A 261 7.51 7.21 23.42
C VAL A 261 8.61 8.27 23.31
N MET A 262 8.99 8.64 22.07
CA MET A 262 10.06 9.61 21.79
C MET A 262 9.72 11.02 22.28
N ILE A 263 8.46 11.44 22.12
CA ILE A 263 8.01 12.80 22.48
C ILE A 263 7.66 12.90 23.96
N GLY A 264 7.17 11.83 24.60
CA GLY A 264 6.57 11.92 25.93
C GLY A 264 5.10 12.32 25.91
N ALA A 265 4.37 11.96 24.84
CA ALA A 265 2.94 12.23 24.73
C ALA A 265 2.12 11.27 25.62
N ILE A 266 0.91 11.67 25.98
CA ILE A 266 0.01 10.89 26.84
C ILE A 266 -1.19 10.41 26.02
N PRO A 267 -1.24 9.13 25.62
CA PRO A 267 -2.26 8.64 24.69
C PRO A 267 -3.59 8.31 25.39
N ALA A 268 -4.68 8.75 24.78
CA ALA A 268 -6.03 8.25 25.03
C ALA A 268 -6.53 7.51 23.77
N TYR A 269 -7.00 6.27 23.96
CA TYR A 269 -7.30 5.38 22.82
C TYR A 269 -8.76 5.42 22.37
N LEU A 270 -8.94 5.37 21.06
CA LEU A 270 -10.18 5.08 20.38
C LEU A 270 -10.16 3.61 19.96
N THR A 271 -11.17 2.85 20.38
CA THR A 271 -11.22 1.40 20.13
C THR A 271 -11.93 1.13 18.80
N PRO A 272 -11.25 0.51 17.81
CA PRO A 272 -11.91 0.04 16.60
C PRO A 272 -12.76 -1.18 16.92
N THR A 273 -13.72 -1.42 16.05
CA THR A 273 -14.56 -2.62 16.06
C THR A 273 -13.77 -3.85 15.55
N ARG A 274 -14.28 -5.06 15.76
CA ARG A 274 -13.69 -6.31 15.23
C ARG A 274 -14.79 -7.35 14.96
N ASN A 275 -14.61 -8.19 13.94
CA ASN A 275 -15.52 -9.31 13.64
C ASN A 275 -14.93 -10.66 14.06
N ALA A 276 -15.73 -11.72 13.97
CA ALA A 276 -15.33 -13.06 14.39
C ALA A 276 -14.15 -13.67 13.60
N TYR A 277 -13.90 -13.19 12.37
CA TYR A 277 -12.71 -13.56 11.60
C TYR A 277 -11.42 -12.93 12.14
N GLY A 278 -11.52 -12.02 13.12
CA GLY A 278 -10.40 -11.21 13.58
C GLY A 278 -10.05 -10.06 12.63
N ILE A 279 -10.93 -9.73 11.67
CA ILE A 279 -10.73 -8.56 10.81
C ILE A 279 -11.06 -7.31 11.59
N ILE A 280 -10.16 -6.33 11.54
CA ILE A 280 -10.29 -5.10 12.31
C ILE A 280 -11.18 -4.13 11.55
N GLY A 281 -12.20 -3.69 12.27
CA GLY A 281 -13.20 -2.73 11.88
C GLY A 281 -12.71 -1.28 11.90
N THR A 282 -13.61 -0.38 11.53
CA THR A 282 -13.43 1.05 11.77
C THR A 282 -13.78 1.40 13.22
N ILE A 283 -13.22 2.49 13.74
CA ILE A 283 -13.75 3.17 14.93
C ILE A 283 -15.19 3.61 14.62
N PRO A 284 -16.16 3.28 15.49
CA PRO A 284 -17.54 3.76 15.33
C PRO A 284 -17.60 5.30 15.23
N LEU A 285 -18.42 5.83 14.32
CA LEU A 285 -18.43 7.27 14.04
C LEU A 285 -18.83 8.11 15.28
N ASN A 286 -19.69 7.58 16.14
CA ASN A 286 -20.08 8.23 17.40
C ASN A 286 -18.91 8.39 18.40
N SER A 287 -17.87 7.56 18.30
CA SER A 287 -16.66 7.69 19.14
C SER A 287 -15.91 8.99 18.92
N PHE A 288 -16.18 9.69 17.82
CA PHE A 288 -15.61 11.01 17.51
C PHE A 288 -16.44 12.18 18.05
N THR A 289 -17.57 11.92 18.71
CA THR A 289 -18.33 12.99 19.38
C THR A 289 -17.57 13.57 20.57
N PRO A 290 -17.78 14.85 20.93
CA PRO A 290 -17.11 15.46 22.08
C PRO A 290 -17.30 14.69 23.40
N SER A 291 -18.47 14.09 23.63
CA SER A 291 -18.74 13.28 24.82
C SER A 291 -17.94 11.98 24.86
N GLU A 292 -17.83 11.28 23.73
CA GLU A 292 -17.06 10.04 23.65
C GLU A 292 -15.55 10.29 23.70
N ILE A 293 -15.07 11.39 23.12
CA ILE A 293 -13.68 11.84 23.27
C ILE A 293 -13.37 12.12 24.75
N ALA A 294 -14.24 12.85 25.45
CA ALA A 294 -14.08 13.11 26.88
C ALA A 294 -14.11 11.79 27.69
N ALA A 295 -14.99 10.86 27.33
CA ALA A 295 -15.03 9.53 27.95
C ALA A 295 -13.72 8.75 27.72
N ALA A 296 -13.17 8.77 26.50
CA ALA A 296 -11.90 8.14 26.15
C ALA A 296 -10.74 8.67 26.98
N ILE A 297 -10.67 9.99 27.17
CA ILE A 297 -9.64 10.62 28.03
C ILE A 297 -9.85 10.21 29.49
N ASN A 298 -11.09 10.21 29.97
CA ASN A 298 -11.41 9.86 31.36
C ASN A 298 -11.17 8.38 31.71
N ARG A 299 -11.14 7.46 30.73
CA ARG A 299 -10.78 6.05 30.94
C ARG A 299 -9.32 5.87 31.36
N SER A 300 -8.43 6.77 30.96
CA SER A 300 -7.03 6.75 31.38
C SER A 300 -6.82 7.67 32.58
N ALA A 301 -6.36 7.12 33.71
CA ALA A 301 -6.00 7.92 34.88
C ALA A 301 -4.89 8.94 34.54
N ARG A 302 -3.93 8.56 33.68
CA ARG A 302 -2.82 9.41 33.24
C ARG A 302 -3.30 10.52 32.31
N ALA A 303 -4.11 10.19 31.30
CA ALA A 303 -4.65 11.21 30.39
C ALA A 303 -5.57 12.18 31.13
N LYS A 304 -6.45 11.67 32.01
CA LYS A 304 -7.31 12.51 32.86
C LYS A 304 -6.50 13.46 33.74
N ALA A 305 -5.45 12.97 34.39
CA ALA A 305 -4.57 13.80 35.23
C ALA A 305 -3.84 14.87 34.42
N ALA A 306 -3.43 14.54 33.19
CA ALA A 306 -2.72 15.46 32.30
C ALA A 306 -3.63 16.48 31.61
N GLN A 307 -4.94 16.22 31.49
CA GLN A 307 -5.81 17.03 30.62
C GLN A 307 -5.85 18.48 31.05
N GLY A 308 -6.14 18.75 32.33
CA GLY A 308 -6.19 20.11 32.86
C GLY A 308 -7.08 21.07 32.03
N GLY A 309 -8.11 20.54 31.36
CA GLY A 309 -8.99 21.30 30.46
C GLY A 309 -8.43 21.57 29.04
N ARG A 310 -7.23 21.09 28.71
CA ARG A 310 -6.62 21.22 27.37
C ARG A 310 -7.29 20.29 26.35
N LYS A 311 -7.36 20.74 25.10
CA LYS A 311 -7.79 19.90 23.97
C LYS A 311 -6.69 18.92 23.58
N PRO A 312 -7.04 17.73 23.06
CA PRO A 312 -6.07 16.86 22.41
C PRO A 312 -5.42 17.53 21.21
N ARG A 313 -4.10 17.38 21.07
CA ARG A 313 -3.30 18.05 20.03
C ARG A 313 -3.51 17.47 18.65
N VAL A 314 -3.70 16.15 18.58
CA VAL A 314 -3.90 15.42 17.34
C VAL A 314 -4.79 14.22 17.59
N VAL A 315 -5.63 13.90 16.62
CA VAL A 315 -6.24 12.56 16.50
C VAL A 315 -5.63 11.85 15.30
N VAL A 316 -5.13 10.63 15.53
CA VAL A 316 -4.63 9.77 14.45
C VAL A 316 -5.59 8.62 14.17
N ILE A 317 -5.85 8.36 12.89
CA ILE A 317 -6.73 7.30 12.40
C ILE A 317 -6.04 6.57 11.26
N THR A 318 -5.97 5.24 11.32
CA THR A 318 -5.42 4.44 10.23
C THR A 318 -6.47 4.28 9.12
N ASN A 319 -6.27 4.88 7.94
CA ASN A 319 -7.25 4.88 6.86
C ASN A 319 -6.63 4.56 5.48
N SER A 320 -7.01 3.50 4.80
CA SER A 320 -7.92 2.42 5.23
C SER A 320 -7.31 1.57 6.34
N THR A 321 -8.12 0.71 6.95
CA THR A 321 -7.57 -0.42 7.73
C THR A 321 -6.75 -1.35 6.82
N TYR A 322 -5.95 -2.23 7.42
CA TYR A 322 -5.11 -3.18 6.69
C TYR A 322 -5.93 -4.07 5.74
N ASP A 323 -7.09 -4.56 6.20
CA ASP A 323 -8.01 -5.43 5.44
C ASP A 323 -8.91 -4.63 4.47
N GLY A 324 -8.71 -3.31 4.33
CA GLY A 324 -9.38 -2.49 3.32
C GLY A 324 -10.67 -1.79 3.74
N LEU A 325 -10.93 -1.62 5.03
CA LEU A 325 -12.08 -0.81 5.44
C LEU A 325 -11.74 0.68 5.39
N CYS A 326 -12.47 1.41 4.55
CA CYS A 326 -12.29 2.83 4.30
C CYS A 326 -13.30 3.64 5.12
N TYR A 327 -12.81 4.64 5.85
CA TYR A 327 -13.65 5.51 6.66
C TYR A 327 -14.35 6.57 5.78
N SER A 328 -15.52 7.07 6.25
CA SER A 328 -16.03 8.35 5.76
C SER A 328 -15.24 9.49 6.43
N VAL A 329 -14.25 10.03 5.71
CA VAL A 329 -13.39 11.10 6.23
C VAL A 329 -14.18 12.39 6.46
N VAL A 330 -15.17 12.68 5.61
CA VAL A 330 -16.05 13.85 5.76
C VAL A 330 -16.75 13.84 7.12
N GLY A 331 -17.38 12.72 7.48
CA GLY A 331 -18.10 12.60 8.76
C GLY A 331 -17.18 12.74 9.97
N ILE A 332 -15.95 12.22 9.89
CA ILE A 332 -14.96 12.34 10.96
C ILE A 332 -14.54 13.80 11.14
N LYS A 333 -14.17 14.49 10.05
CA LYS A 333 -13.75 15.90 10.07
C LYS A 333 -14.80 16.80 10.75
N ASP A 334 -16.08 16.57 10.46
CA ASP A 334 -17.17 17.33 11.07
C ASP A 334 -17.29 17.10 12.58
N LEU A 335 -17.22 15.84 13.04
CA LEU A 335 -17.40 15.50 14.45
C LEU A 335 -16.25 15.98 15.34
N VAL A 336 -15.02 15.91 14.83
CA VAL A 336 -13.82 16.29 15.59
C VAL A 336 -13.53 17.81 15.54
N SER A 337 -14.14 18.55 14.61
CA SER A 337 -13.86 19.97 14.33
C SER A 337 -13.86 20.91 15.55
N ALA A 338 -14.66 20.61 16.59
CA ALA A 338 -14.71 21.42 17.80
C ALA A 338 -13.68 21.01 18.88
N GLY A 339 -13.18 19.77 18.81
CA GLY A 339 -12.55 19.07 19.92
C GLY A 339 -11.06 18.81 19.81
N VAL A 340 -10.45 18.94 18.62
CA VAL A 340 -9.02 18.65 18.38
C VAL A 340 -8.35 19.72 17.53
N ASP A 341 -7.04 19.91 17.71
CA ASP A 341 -6.29 20.93 16.97
C ASP A 341 -5.84 20.45 15.57
N ASN A 342 -5.57 19.14 15.40
CA ASN A 342 -5.07 18.56 14.16
C ASN A 342 -5.66 17.17 13.88
N LEU A 343 -5.76 16.82 12.61
CA LEU A 343 -6.16 15.50 12.12
C LEU A 343 -4.99 14.83 11.42
N HIS A 344 -4.73 13.56 11.72
CA HIS A 344 -3.74 12.76 11.03
C HIS A 344 -4.38 11.45 10.55
N PHE A 345 -4.45 11.27 9.24
CA PHE A 345 -4.82 10.00 8.62
C PHE A 345 -3.54 9.25 8.24
N ASP A 346 -3.26 8.13 8.90
CA ASP A 346 -2.19 7.23 8.47
C ASP A 346 -2.72 6.42 7.27
N GLU A 347 -2.41 6.92 6.07
CA GLU A 347 -2.84 6.38 4.78
C GLU A 347 -1.76 5.54 4.11
N ALA A 348 -0.89 4.89 4.90
CA ALA A 348 0.20 4.08 4.38
C ALA A 348 -0.24 3.06 3.32
N TRP A 349 -1.45 2.49 3.46
CA TRP A 349 -2.04 1.51 2.57
C TRP A 349 -2.98 2.09 1.51
N TYR A 350 -3.09 3.43 1.39
CA TYR A 350 -4.23 4.05 0.73
C TYR A 350 -3.89 5.24 -0.18
N GLY A 351 -2.62 5.36 -0.60
CA GLY A 351 -2.15 6.50 -1.38
C GLY A 351 -2.75 6.67 -2.78
N TYR A 352 -3.47 5.68 -3.29
CA TYR A 352 -4.12 5.75 -4.60
C TYR A 352 -5.57 6.27 -4.57
N ALA A 353 -6.18 6.40 -3.39
CA ALA A 353 -7.62 6.61 -3.25
C ALA A 353 -8.15 7.83 -4.03
N ARG A 354 -7.36 8.92 -4.04
CA ARG A 354 -7.72 10.16 -4.74
C ARG A 354 -7.96 9.98 -6.24
N PHE A 355 -7.32 9.01 -6.87
CA PHE A 355 -7.29 8.89 -8.34
C PHE A 355 -8.50 8.12 -8.90
N HIS A 356 -9.50 7.79 -8.07
CA HIS A 356 -10.69 7.07 -8.50
C HIS A 356 -11.96 7.54 -7.75
N PRO A 357 -13.07 7.95 -8.42
CA PRO A 357 -14.29 8.46 -7.78
C PRO A 357 -14.98 7.49 -6.81
N LEU A 358 -14.79 6.17 -6.96
CA LEU A 358 -15.25 5.17 -5.99
C LEU A 358 -14.86 5.52 -4.53
N TYR A 359 -13.70 6.17 -4.33
CA TYR A 359 -13.19 6.53 -3.01
C TYR A 359 -13.48 7.99 -2.61
N ALA A 360 -14.34 8.69 -3.35
CA ALA A 360 -14.76 10.05 -3.02
C ALA A 360 -15.20 10.18 -1.56
N GLY A 361 -14.69 11.21 -0.88
CA GLY A 361 -15.01 11.49 0.53
C GLY A 361 -14.36 10.56 1.56
N ARG A 362 -13.48 9.63 1.15
CA ARG A 362 -12.96 8.56 2.01
C ARG A 362 -11.44 8.58 2.26
N PHE A 363 -10.75 9.65 1.85
CA PHE A 363 -9.31 9.84 2.08
C PHE A 363 -9.02 11.24 2.67
N GLY A 364 -7.91 11.40 3.38
CA GLY A 364 -7.58 12.58 4.19
C GLY A 364 -7.56 13.89 3.40
N MET A 365 -7.02 13.84 2.18
CA MET A 365 -6.95 14.97 1.24
C MET A 365 -8.25 15.20 0.44
N SER A 366 -9.38 14.59 0.81
CA SER A 366 -10.67 14.89 0.18
C SER A 366 -11.14 16.30 0.52
N THR A 367 -11.53 17.08 -0.50
CA THR A 367 -12.19 18.41 -0.39
C THR A 367 -13.70 18.31 -0.20
N GLU A 368 -14.28 17.12 -0.25
CA GLU A 368 -15.72 16.97 -0.08
C GLU A 368 -16.14 17.33 1.35
N GLY A 369 -17.21 18.13 1.46
CA GLY A 369 -17.75 18.58 2.74
C GLY A 369 -16.81 19.50 3.53
N GLU A 370 -15.78 20.07 2.90
CA GLU A 370 -14.82 20.96 3.56
C GLU A 370 -15.50 22.18 4.20
N SER A 371 -15.05 22.53 5.40
CA SER A 371 -15.65 23.57 6.24
C SER A 371 -14.60 24.48 6.85
N ALA A 372 -14.96 25.75 7.06
CA ALA A 372 -14.10 26.73 7.74
C ALA A 372 -13.69 26.29 9.16
N ARG A 373 -14.42 25.35 9.77
CA ARG A 373 -14.14 24.81 11.11
C ARG A 373 -13.21 23.60 11.11
N HIS A 374 -12.90 23.02 9.96
CA HIS A 374 -12.05 21.83 9.90
C HIS A 374 -10.61 22.18 10.32
N PRO A 375 -9.98 21.37 11.17
CA PRO A 375 -8.59 21.56 11.55
C PRO A 375 -7.65 21.17 10.39
N PRO A 376 -6.38 21.58 10.46
CA PRO A 376 -5.34 21.07 9.58
C PRO A 376 -5.35 19.53 9.52
N THR A 377 -5.20 19.00 8.32
CA THR A 377 -5.23 17.56 8.06
C THR A 377 -3.90 17.11 7.46
N PHE A 378 -3.35 16.05 8.03
CA PHE A 378 -2.14 15.39 7.58
C PHE A 378 -2.52 14.00 7.06
N ALA A 379 -1.93 13.58 5.95
CA ALA A 379 -2.02 12.22 5.45
C ALA A 379 -0.62 11.69 5.13
N THR A 380 -0.24 10.55 5.70
CA THR A 380 1.06 9.92 5.43
C THR A 380 0.88 8.67 4.58
N GLN A 381 1.61 8.55 3.49
CA GLN A 381 1.43 7.48 2.51
C GLN A 381 2.74 6.73 2.29
N SER A 382 2.69 5.40 2.28
CA SER A 382 3.82 4.57 1.84
C SER A 382 3.69 4.35 0.35
N SER A 383 4.32 5.23 -0.44
CA SER A 383 4.27 5.12 -1.89
C SER A 383 4.76 3.75 -2.40
N HIS A 384 5.71 3.12 -1.70
CA HIS A 384 6.20 1.79 -2.05
C HIS A 384 5.26 0.62 -1.75
N LYS A 385 4.16 0.82 -1.01
CA LYS A 385 3.23 -0.28 -0.68
C LYS A 385 2.26 -0.55 -1.82
N LEU A 386 1.51 0.47 -2.23
CA LEU A 386 0.41 0.32 -3.19
C LEU A 386 0.42 1.36 -4.31
N LEU A 387 1.47 2.16 -4.39
CA LEU A 387 1.89 2.85 -5.61
C LEU A 387 3.22 2.21 -6.09
N ALA A 388 3.89 2.84 -7.05
CA ALA A 388 5.14 2.32 -7.62
C ALA A 388 6.34 3.20 -7.20
N ALA A 389 6.96 2.89 -6.07
CA ALA A 389 8.16 3.57 -5.55
C ALA A 389 9.14 2.57 -4.94
N PHE A 390 10.42 2.95 -4.77
CA PHE A 390 11.37 2.12 -4.02
C PHE A 390 10.97 2.03 -2.55
N SER A 391 11.24 0.88 -1.94
CA SER A 391 11.08 0.66 -0.50
C SER A 391 11.68 1.81 0.31
N GLN A 392 11.02 2.16 1.41
CA GLN A 392 11.26 3.38 2.21
C GLN A 392 10.74 4.69 1.58
N GLY A 393 10.40 4.75 0.30
CA GLY A 393 9.77 5.92 -0.30
C GLY A 393 8.38 6.18 0.33
N SER A 394 8.16 7.40 0.83
CA SER A 394 6.93 7.84 1.48
C SER A 394 6.64 9.32 1.17
N MET A 395 5.38 9.71 1.29
CA MET A 395 4.95 11.10 1.13
C MET A 395 4.13 11.54 2.35
N ILE A 396 4.37 12.76 2.83
CA ILE A 396 3.51 13.47 3.77
C ILE A 396 2.72 14.49 2.98
N HIS A 397 1.40 14.45 3.07
CA HIS A 397 0.49 15.43 2.49
C HIS A 397 -0.13 16.26 3.60
N ILE A 398 -0.09 17.57 3.45
CA ILE A 398 -0.62 18.52 4.42
C ILE A 398 -1.67 19.38 3.73
N ARG A 399 -2.84 19.45 4.35
CA ARG A 399 -3.87 20.44 4.01
C ARG A 399 -4.10 21.36 5.20
N ASN A 400 -4.15 22.65 4.93
CA ASN A 400 -4.51 23.68 5.89
C ASN A 400 -5.93 23.46 6.42
N GLY A 401 -6.17 23.86 7.66
CA GLY A 401 -7.53 23.98 8.18
C GLY A 401 -8.21 25.23 7.65
N GLY A 402 -9.52 25.33 7.89
CA GLY A 402 -10.30 26.47 7.43
C GLY A 402 -9.91 27.80 8.09
N GLN A 403 -9.48 27.76 9.35
CA GLN A 403 -8.98 28.93 10.10
C GLN A 403 -7.52 28.84 10.51
N ALA A 404 -6.97 27.63 10.63
CA ALA A 404 -5.59 27.40 11.05
C ALA A 404 -4.76 26.91 9.85
N LYS A 405 -3.64 27.57 9.59
CA LYS A 405 -2.71 27.17 8.53
C LYS A 405 -1.47 26.52 9.13
N VAL A 406 -0.92 25.54 8.41
CA VAL A 406 0.37 24.93 8.76
C VAL A 406 1.47 25.78 8.16
N ASP A 407 2.46 26.08 8.98
CA ASP A 407 3.68 26.77 8.57
C ASP A 407 4.69 25.72 8.07
N PRO A 408 4.97 25.66 6.75
CA PRO A 408 5.85 24.65 6.19
C PRO A 408 7.30 24.81 6.65
N GLU A 409 7.75 26.01 7.00
CA GLU A 409 9.12 26.24 7.50
C GLU A 409 9.28 25.65 8.90
N ARG A 410 8.28 25.82 9.77
CA ARG A 410 8.27 25.17 11.10
C ARG A 410 8.13 23.66 11.00
N PHE A 411 7.35 23.17 10.03
CA PHE A 411 7.28 21.74 9.78
C PHE A 411 8.64 21.18 9.37
N ASN A 412 9.43 21.95 8.60
CA ASN A 412 10.75 21.53 8.15
C ASN A 412 11.72 21.23 9.30
N GLU A 413 11.61 21.90 10.46
CA GLU A 413 12.43 21.56 11.63
C GLU A 413 12.21 20.11 12.11
N ALA A 414 10.96 19.62 12.07
CA ALA A 414 10.65 18.23 12.39
C ALA A 414 11.07 17.27 11.26
N PHE A 415 11.03 17.72 10.00
CA PHE A 415 11.52 16.97 8.85
C PHE A 415 13.04 16.75 8.95
N LEU A 416 13.82 17.82 9.16
CA LEU A 416 15.28 17.79 9.31
C LEU A 416 15.76 16.95 10.51
N MET A 417 14.95 16.83 11.58
CA MET A 417 15.27 15.98 12.73
C MET A 417 15.34 14.49 12.36
N HIS A 418 14.65 14.08 11.30
CA HIS A 418 14.44 12.67 10.96
C HIS A 418 15.00 12.25 9.61
N GLU A 419 15.23 13.20 8.71
CA GLU A 419 15.79 12.95 7.39
C GLU A 419 17.32 12.88 7.45
N SER A 420 17.92 12.05 6.59
CA SER A 420 19.39 12.00 6.46
C SER A 420 19.92 13.28 5.81
N THR A 421 21.05 13.81 6.29
CA THR A 421 21.75 14.91 5.59
C THR A 421 22.30 14.50 4.22
N SER A 422 22.31 13.20 3.92
CA SER A 422 22.71 12.60 2.66
C SER A 422 21.56 11.73 2.13
N PRO A 423 20.50 12.34 1.56
CA PRO A 423 19.35 11.61 1.05
C PRO A 423 19.73 10.79 -0.20
N PHE A 424 19.08 9.64 -0.41
CA PHE A 424 19.32 8.78 -1.56
C PHE A 424 18.48 9.25 -2.77
N TYR A 425 19.12 9.94 -3.71
CA TYR A 425 18.46 10.62 -4.83
C TYR A 425 17.66 9.68 -5.75
N PRO A 426 18.09 8.43 -6.02
CA PRO A 426 17.27 7.49 -6.80
C PRO A 426 15.91 7.19 -6.16
N MET A 427 15.83 7.14 -4.83
CA MET A 427 14.56 6.95 -4.12
C MET A 427 13.71 8.22 -4.17
N PHE A 428 14.29 9.41 -4.02
CA PHE A 428 13.57 10.67 -4.20
C PHE A 428 12.99 10.79 -5.63
N ALA A 429 13.79 10.45 -6.64
CA ALA A 429 13.34 10.39 -8.02
C ALA A 429 12.22 9.36 -8.23
N SER A 430 12.25 8.22 -7.53
CA SER A 430 11.14 7.25 -7.60
C SER A 430 9.82 7.86 -7.12
N LEU A 431 9.84 8.68 -6.06
CA LEU A 431 8.64 9.37 -5.54
C LEU A 431 8.12 10.43 -6.53
N ASP A 432 9.02 11.20 -7.13
CA ASP A 432 8.69 12.18 -8.18
C ASP A 432 8.00 11.50 -9.38
N VAL A 433 8.57 10.38 -9.85
CA VAL A 433 7.99 9.54 -10.91
C VAL A 433 6.65 8.95 -10.48
N THR A 434 6.53 8.43 -9.27
CA THR A 434 5.26 7.89 -8.76
C THR A 434 4.17 8.95 -8.81
N ALA A 435 4.44 10.18 -8.37
CA ALA A 435 3.46 11.26 -8.39
C ALA A 435 3.02 11.55 -9.83
N ARG A 436 3.98 11.66 -10.75
CA ARG A 436 3.71 11.92 -12.16
C ARG A 436 2.90 10.80 -12.84
N MET A 437 3.17 9.53 -12.51
CA MET A 437 2.39 8.39 -13.00
C MET A 437 0.90 8.50 -12.65
N MET A 438 0.59 9.06 -11.48
CA MET A 438 -0.78 9.21 -10.99
C MET A 438 -1.47 10.50 -11.47
N ALA A 439 -0.78 11.37 -12.21
CA ALA A 439 -1.34 12.62 -12.68
C ALA A 439 -2.42 12.42 -13.76
N GLY A 440 -3.53 13.15 -13.64
CA GLY A 440 -4.59 13.20 -14.66
C GLY A 440 -5.21 11.84 -15.01
N GLU A 441 -5.52 11.65 -16.28
CA GLU A 441 -6.13 10.41 -16.81
C GLU A 441 -5.22 9.18 -16.67
N SER A 442 -3.91 9.34 -16.50
CA SER A 442 -3.00 8.21 -16.25
C SER A 442 -3.32 7.52 -14.92
N GLY A 443 -3.40 8.28 -13.83
CA GLY A 443 -3.74 7.73 -12.51
C GLY A 443 -5.13 7.09 -12.49
N ARG A 444 -6.10 7.72 -13.17
CA ARG A 444 -7.45 7.20 -13.36
C ARG A 444 -7.44 5.81 -14.00
N ARG A 445 -6.73 5.65 -15.11
CA ARG A 445 -6.66 4.39 -15.86
C ARG A 445 -5.90 3.30 -15.12
N ILE A 446 -4.81 3.64 -14.43
CA ILE A 446 -4.10 2.69 -13.56
C ILE A 446 -5.08 2.11 -12.52
N MET A 447 -5.90 2.98 -11.91
CA MET A 447 -6.90 2.54 -10.94
C MET A 447 -8.06 1.76 -11.55
N ASP A 448 -8.57 2.16 -12.71
CA ASP A 448 -9.63 1.42 -13.40
C ASP A 448 -9.16 0.01 -13.77
N GLN A 449 -7.93 -0.13 -14.29
CA GLN A 449 -7.33 -1.44 -14.59
C GLN A 449 -7.17 -2.29 -13.32
N LEU A 450 -6.69 -1.69 -12.23
CA LEU A 450 -6.46 -2.38 -10.97
C LEU A 450 -7.76 -2.90 -10.35
N LEU A 451 -8.80 -2.05 -10.32
CA LEU A 451 -10.13 -2.41 -9.84
C LEU A 451 -10.76 -3.48 -10.72
N GLY A 452 -10.66 -3.34 -12.04
CA GLY A 452 -11.17 -4.33 -12.99
C GLY A 452 -10.59 -5.72 -12.73
N GLN A 453 -9.26 -5.83 -12.53
CA GLN A 453 -8.61 -7.10 -12.20
C GLN A 453 -9.07 -7.67 -10.86
N ALA A 454 -9.12 -6.85 -9.80
CA ALA A 454 -9.55 -7.30 -8.49
C ALA A 454 -11.01 -7.78 -8.51
N ILE A 455 -11.90 -7.05 -9.18
CA ILE A 455 -13.32 -7.38 -9.32
C ILE A 455 -13.50 -8.65 -10.15
N ALA A 456 -12.79 -8.79 -11.28
CA ALA A 456 -12.84 -10.01 -12.09
C ALA A 456 -12.42 -11.26 -11.29
N PHE A 457 -11.34 -11.15 -10.50
CA PHE A 457 -10.93 -12.23 -9.60
C PHE A 457 -12.01 -12.55 -8.57
N ARG A 458 -12.61 -11.52 -7.94
CA ARG A 458 -13.69 -11.68 -6.96
C ARG A 458 -14.93 -12.35 -7.53
N GLN A 459 -15.34 -11.95 -8.73
CA GLN A 459 -16.48 -12.53 -9.43
C GLN A 459 -16.20 -13.98 -9.82
N LYS A 460 -14.98 -14.30 -10.28
CA LYS A 460 -14.60 -15.68 -10.61
C LYS A 460 -14.61 -16.58 -9.37
N MET A 461 -14.07 -16.10 -8.24
CA MET A 461 -14.13 -16.82 -6.97
C MET A 461 -15.57 -17.07 -6.52
N ALA A 462 -16.45 -16.07 -6.64
CA ALA A 462 -17.87 -16.20 -6.32
C ALA A 462 -18.58 -17.19 -7.27
N ALA A 463 -18.32 -17.14 -8.58
CA ALA A 463 -18.90 -18.05 -9.56
C ALA A 463 -18.55 -19.52 -9.27
N ILE A 464 -17.28 -19.82 -8.98
CA ILE A 464 -16.86 -21.17 -8.59
C ILE A 464 -17.58 -21.60 -7.31
N ALA A 465 -17.76 -20.68 -6.37
CA ALA A 465 -18.46 -20.94 -5.12
C ALA A 465 -19.97 -21.21 -5.31
N ASP A 466 -20.59 -20.66 -6.36
CA ASP A 466 -21.97 -20.93 -6.76
C ASP A 466 -22.10 -22.25 -7.53
N GLU A 467 -21.08 -22.61 -8.32
CA GLU A 467 -20.97 -23.89 -9.04
C GLU A 467 -20.67 -25.08 -8.10
N THR A 468 -20.06 -24.81 -6.94
CA THR A 468 -19.68 -25.85 -5.96
C THR A 468 -20.93 -26.46 -5.30
N PRO A 469 -21.10 -27.80 -5.30
CA PRO A 469 -22.22 -28.47 -4.65
C PRO A 469 -22.36 -28.12 -3.17
N LYS A 470 -23.59 -28.04 -2.65
CA LYS A 470 -23.86 -27.66 -1.24
C LYS A 470 -23.23 -28.60 -0.20
N ASN A 471 -22.92 -29.85 -0.58
CA ASN A 471 -22.27 -30.84 0.27
C ASN A 471 -20.74 -30.88 0.08
N ASP A 472 -20.18 -29.95 -0.70
CA ASP A 472 -18.75 -29.78 -0.91
C ASP A 472 -18.32 -28.39 -0.42
N TRP A 473 -17.02 -28.20 -0.25
CA TRP A 473 -16.43 -26.95 0.25
C TRP A 473 -15.63 -26.24 -0.84
N TRP A 474 -15.66 -24.91 -0.78
CA TRP A 474 -14.80 -24.02 -1.55
C TRP A 474 -14.43 -22.81 -0.71
N PHE A 475 -13.31 -22.16 -1.05
CA PHE A 475 -12.95 -20.89 -0.45
C PHE A 475 -14.00 -19.83 -0.77
N ARG A 476 -14.25 -18.92 0.17
CA ARG A 476 -15.10 -17.75 -0.04
C ARG A 476 -14.23 -16.49 -0.02
N LEU A 477 -14.78 -15.37 -0.47
CA LEU A 477 -14.15 -14.07 -0.27
C LEU A 477 -14.97 -13.26 0.72
N TRP A 478 -14.29 -12.47 1.52
CA TRP A 478 -14.94 -11.50 2.40
C TRP A 478 -15.38 -10.30 1.57
N GLN A 479 -16.65 -10.32 1.16
CA GLN A 479 -17.29 -9.34 0.28
C GLN A 479 -18.81 -9.49 0.32
N PRO A 480 -19.58 -8.55 -0.25
CA PRO A 480 -21.03 -8.69 -0.42
C PRO A 480 -21.42 -9.95 -1.20
N GLU A 481 -22.48 -10.64 -0.75
CA GLU A 481 -23.02 -11.82 -1.43
C GLU A 481 -23.85 -11.44 -2.68
N GLN A 482 -24.46 -10.27 -2.65
CA GLN A 482 -25.28 -9.71 -3.74
C GLN A 482 -25.15 -8.18 -3.80
N VAL A 483 -25.39 -7.62 -4.98
CA VAL A 483 -25.49 -6.17 -5.20
C VAL A 483 -26.91 -5.87 -5.64
N GLY A 484 -27.67 -5.21 -4.76
CA GLY A 484 -29.11 -5.11 -4.91
C GLY A 484 -29.74 -6.51 -4.93
N PRO A 485 -30.56 -6.86 -5.94
CA PRO A 485 -31.13 -8.20 -6.09
C PRO A 485 -30.21 -9.21 -6.81
N THR A 486 -29.07 -8.77 -7.35
CA THR A 486 -28.23 -9.59 -8.23
C THR A 486 -27.11 -10.27 -7.45
N PRO A 487 -26.89 -11.60 -7.59
CA PRO A 487 -25.74 -12.28 -7.00
C PRO A 487 -24.41 -11.63 -7.40
N PHE A 488 -23.44 -11.55 -6.50
CA PHE A 488 -22.18 -10.82 -6.75
C PHE A 488 -21.45 -11.31 -8.01
N ALA A 489 -21.44 -12.62 -8.27
CA ALA A 489 -20.83 -13.24 -9.44
C ALA A 489 -21.41 -12.75 -10.78
N GLN A 490 -22.65 -12.25 -10.77
CA GLN A 490 -23.40 -11.81 -11.95
C GLN A 490 -23.63 -10.30 -11.99
N ALA A 491 -23.16 -9.57 -10.97
CA ALA A 491 -23.30 -8.12 -10.93
C ALA A 491 -22.50 -7.46 -12.08
N ASP A 492 -23.00 -6.33 -12.59
CA ASP A 492 -22.29 -5.56 -13.61
C ASP A 492 -20.95 -5.07 -13.05
N ALA A 493 -19.84 -5.49 -13.67
CA ALA A 493 -18.49 -5.09 -13.26
C ALA A 493 -18.32 -3.56 -13.30
N LYS A 494 -18.97 -2.86 -14.24
CA LYS A 494 -18.93 -1.40 -14.30
C LYS A 494 -19.62 -0.77 -13.10
N LEU A 495 -20.74 -1.34 -12.65
CA LEU A 495 -21.42 -0.90 -11.43
C LEU A 495 -20.51 -1.11 -10.21
N LEU A 496 -19.90 -2.29 -10.07
CA LEU A 496 -18.94 -2.60 -9.00
C LEU A 496 -17.76 -1.64 -8.98
N MET A 497 -17.28 -1.18 -10.15
CA MET A 497 -16.17 -0.23 -10.23
C MET A 497 -16.58 1.20 -9.89
N THR A 498 -17.84 1.59 -10.11
CA THR A 498 -18.24 3.02 -10.10
C THR A 498 -19.18 3.40 -8.97
N ASP A 499 -19.91 2.45 -8.38
CA ASP A 499 -20.88 2.71 -7.31
C ASP A 499 -20.35 2.26 -5.94
N PRO A 500 -20.02 3.20 -5.04
CA PRO A 500 -19.59 2.89 -3.67
C PRO A 500 -20.61 2.06 -2.89
N GLU A 501 -21.91 2.19 -3.17
CA GLU A 501 -22.97 1.46 -2.46
C GLU A 501 -22.95 -0.05 -2.71
N SER A 502 -22.19 -0.49 -3.72
CA SER A 502 -21.88 -1.90 -3.95
C SER A 502 -20.95 -2.48 -2.88
N TRP A 503 -20.23 -1.64 -2.12
CA TRP A 503 -19.18 -2.05 -1.19
C TRP A 503 -19.35 -1.50 0.22
N VAL A 504 -20.32 -0.62 0.43
CA VAL A 504 -20.67 -0.11 1.76
C VAL A 504 -21.22 -1.23 2.63
N LEU A 505 -20.73 -1.32 3.86
CA LEU A 505 -21.22 -2.26 4.87
C LEU A 505 -22.58 -1.77 5.41
N LYS A 506 -23.65 -2.53 5.16
CA LYS A 506 -25.03 -2.16 5.52
C LYS A 506 -25.48 -2.87 6.78
N ASP A 507 -26.28 -2.18 7.59
CA ASP A 507 -26.91 -2.84 8.74
C ASP A 507 -27.82 -3.98 8.27
N GLY A 508 -27.61 -5.17 8.84
CA GLY A 508 -28.36 -6.38 8.50
C GLY A 508 -27.62 -7.32 7.54
N ASP A 509 -26.60 -6.85 6.83
CA ASP A 509 -25.75 -7.71 6.00
C ASP A 509 -24.93 -8.65 6.90
N ARG A 510 -24.98 -9.95 6.60
CA ARG A 510 -24.30 -10.96 7.42
C ARG A 510 -22.84 -11.16 7.05
N TRP A 511 -22.47 -10.91 5.79
CA TRP A 511 -21.16 -11.25 5.23
C TRP A 511 -19.99 -10.58 5.97
N HIS A 512 -20.16 -9.34 6.44
CA HIS A 512 -19.06 -8.58 7.05
C HIS A 512 -18.84 -8.92 8.53
N GLY A 513 -19.83 -9.52 9.22
CA GLY A 513 -19.68 -9.98 10.61
C GLY A 513 -19.55 -8.88 11.67
N PHE A 514 -19.96 -7.65 11.36
CA PHE A 514 -19.94 -6.53 12.30
C PHE A 514 -21.36 -6.17 12.74
N SER A 515 -21.53 -5.83 14.02
CA SER A 515 -22.79 -5.29 14.54
C SER A 515 -22.77 -3.76 14.47
N GLN A 516 -23.85 -3.16 13.94
CA GLN A 516 -24.12 -1.70 13.92
C GLN A 516 -23.13 -0.83 13.11
N TYR A 517 -23.08 -1.01 11.78
CA TYR A 517 -22.19 -0.27 10.87
C TYR A 517 -22.88 0.67 9.89
N GLY A 518 -24.20 0.57 9.72
CA GLY A 518 -24.96 1.27 8.68
C GLY A 518 -24.94 2.79 8.81
N ARG A 519 -24.56 3.35 9.98
CA ARG A 519 -24.36 4.79 10.17
C ARG A 519 -22.98 5.29 9.77
N ASN A 520 -21.96 4.43 9.70
CA ASN A 520 -20.57 4.84 9.50
C ASN A 520 -20.21 5.04 8.01
N LYS A 521 -21.07 4.56 7.09
CA LYS A 521 -20.81 4.51 5.63
C LYS A 521 -19.43 3.93 5.29
N THR A 522 -18.93 3.02 6.13
CA THR A 522 -17.68 2.31 5.94
C THR A 522 -17.77 1.48 4.66
N MET A 523 -16.73 1.52 3.84
CA MET A 523 -16.67 0.82 2.56
C MET A 523 -15.54 -0.20 2.56
N LEU A 524 -15.77 -1.39 2.00
CA LEU A 524 -14.71 -2.33 1.67
C LEU A 524 -14.00 -1.90 0.39
N ASP A 525 -12.67 -1.78 0.43
CA ASP A 525 -11.85 -1.52 -0.75
C ASP A 525 -11.79 -2.76 -1.66
N PRO A 526 -12.23 -2.68 -2.92
CA PRO A 526 -12.25 -3.83 -3.81
C PRO A 526 -10.86 -4.44 -4.05
N ILE A 527 -9.78 -3.66 -3.99
CA ILE A 527 -8.42 -4.15 -4.29
C ILE A 527 -7.78 -4.91 -3.11
N LYS A 528 -8.44 -4.94 -1.94
CA LYS A 528 -8.01 -5.64 -0.72
C LYS A 528 -8.75 -6.96 -0.61
N VAL A 529 -8.23 -8.00 -1.25
CA VAL A 529 -8.93 -9.27 -1.44
C VAL A 529 -8.65 -10.22 -0.28
N THR A 530 -9.61 -10.34 0.62
CA THR A 530 -9.53 -11.26 1.76
C THR A 530 -10.22 -12.58 1.43
N LEU A 531 -9.44 -13.64 1.27
CA LEU A 531 -9.87 -15.03 1.15
C LEU A 531 -10.33 -15.54 2.53
N LEU A 532 -11.45 -16.24 2.59
CA LEU A 532 -11.97 -16.91 3.77
C LEU A 532 -11.85 -18.42 3.58
N THR A 533 -11.28 -19.10 4.57
CA THR A 533 -11.17 -20.56 4.60
C THR A 533 -12.31 -21.15 5.44
N PRO A 534 -12.80 -22.38 5.12
CA PRO A 534 -13.84 -23.02 5.92
C PRO A 534 -13.43 -23.20 7.39
N GLY A 535 -14.39 -23.12 8.32
CA GLY A 535 -14.13 -23.40 9.74
C GLY A 535 -14.87 -22.46 10.71
N ILE A 536 -15.22 -21.26 10.26
CA ILE A 536 -15.96 -20.27 11.05
C ILE A 536 -16.85 -19.41 10.15
N ASP A 537 -18.05 -19.08 10.61
CA ASP A 537 -18.93 -18.13 9.93
C ASP A 537 -18.75 -16.69 10.43
N ALA A 538 -19.43 -15.74 9.78
CA ALA A 538 -19.32 -14.32 10.10
C ALA A 538 -19.91 -13.97 11.47
N GLN A 539 -20.66 -14.89 12.10
CA GLN A 539 -21.22 -14.75 13.44
C GLN A 539 -20.32 -15.39 14.51
N GLY A 540 -19.23 -16.04 14.11
CA GLY A 540 -18.27 -16.70 14.99
C GLY A 540 -18.61 -18.13 15.35
N VAL A 541 -19.61 -18.72 14.69
CA VAL A 541 -19.93 -20.14 14.89
C VAL A 541 -18.90 -20.98 14.15
N MET A 542 -18.16 -21.79 14.91
CA MET A 542 -17.20 -22.74 14.35
C MET A 542 -17.87 -24.05 13.96
N THR A 543 -17.52 -24.57 12.79
CA THR A 543 -18.00 -25.87 12.27
C THR A 543 -17.26 -27.04 12.92
N ASP A 544 -17.66 -28.29 12.59
CA ASP A 544 -16.96 -29.49 13.09
C ASP A 544 -15.65 -29.77 12.34
N ASP A 545 -15.64 -29.50 11.04
CA ASP A 545 -14.46 -29.53 10.17
C ASP A 545 -14.06 -28.09 9.79
N GLY A 546 -12.78 -27.85 9.55
CA GLY A 546 -12.28 -26.56 9.09
C GLY A 546 -10.86 -26.63 8.56
N ILE A 547 -10.46 -25.59 7.84
CA ILE A 547 -9.18 -25.45 7.16
C ILE A 547 -8.52 -24.18 7.67
N PRO A 548 -7.62 -24.26 8.65
CA PRO A 548 -6.87 -23.10 9.13
C PRO A 548 -6.05 -22.45 8.01
N ALA A 549 -6.14 -21.13 7.91
CA ALA A 549 -5.51 -20.34 6.86
C ALA A 549 -3.96 -20.36 6.91
N GLY A 550 -3.37 -20.66 8.08
CA GLY A 550 -1.93 -20.90 8.22
C GLY A 550 -1.42 -22.02 7.32
N ILE A 551 -2.16 -23.14 7.24
CA ILE A 551 -1.80 -24.30 6.42
C ILE A 551 -1.90 -23.96 4.92
N VAL A 552 -2.96 -23.24 4.53
CA VAL A 552 -3.13 -22.78 3.15
C VAL A 552 -2.01 -21.80 2.76
N SER A 553 -1.62 -20.92 3.69
CA SER A 553 -0.55 -19.94 3.45
C SER A 553 0.80 -20.62 3.26
N GLU A 554 1.10 -21.65 4.04
CA GLU A 554 2.34 -22.41 3.89
C GLU A 554 2.38 -23.15 2.56
N PHE A 555 1.28 -23.79 2.17
CA PHE A 555 1.16 -24.41 0.85
C PHE A 555 1.39 -23.40 -0.27
N LEU A 556 0.80 -22.20 -0.17
CA LEU A 556 0.98 -21.16 -1.17
C LEU A 556 2.45 -20.70 -1.24
N ARG A 557 3.15 -20.57 -0.11
CA ARG A 557 4.56 -20.16 -0.04
C ARG A 557 5.48 -21.18 -0.70
N GLU A 558 5.35 -22.46 -0.37
CA GLU A 558 6.10 -23.55 -1.02
C GLU A 558 5.79 -23.64 -2.52
N ASN A 559 4.66 -23.07 -2.96
CA ASN A 559 4.24 -23.00 -4.35
C ASN A 559 4.41 -21.60 -4.99
N SER A 560 5.37 -20.80 -4.49
CA SER A 560 5.77 -19.50 -5.05
C SER A 560 4.67 -18.42 -5.07
N VAL A 561 3.69 -18.52 -4.19
CA VAL A 561 2.65 -17.51 -3.97
C VAL A 561 2.76 -17.00 -2.54
N ILE A 562 3.14 -15.74 -2.36
CA ILE A 562 3.31 -15.13 -1.05
C ILE A 562 2.05 -14.33 -0.68
N PRO A 563 1.30 -14.75 0.36
CA PRO A 563 0.23 -13.94 0.89
C PRO A 563 0.74 -12.71 1.64
N GLU A 564 -0.07 -11.66 1.69
CA GLU A 564 0.28 -10.44 2.43
C GLU A 564 0.13 -10.64 3.93
N LYS A 565 -1.02 -11.15 4.36
CA LYS A 565 -1.37 -11.35 5.77
C LYS A 565 -2.24 -12.59 5.94
N THR A 566 -1.96 -13.33 7.00
CA THR A 566 -2.68 -14.57 7.34
C THR A 566 -3.24 -14.44 8.75
N GLY A 567 -4.56 -14.58 8.89
CA GLY A 567 -5.23 -14.81 10.16
C GLY A 567 -5.52 -16.30 10.39
N HIS A 568 -6.39 -16.63 11.34
CA HIS A 568 -6.77 -18.03 11.60
C HIS A 568 -7.60 -18.66 10.46
N TYR A 569 -8.51 -17.89 9.87
CA TYR A 569 -9.41 -18.33 8.78
C TYR A 569 -9.50 -17.32 7.63
N ASN A 570 -8.55 -16.38 7.54
CA ASN A 570 -8.50 -15.42 6.44
C ASN A 570 -7.09 -15.21 5.92
N ILE A 571 -6.98 -14.91 4.62
CA ILE A 571 -5.73 -14.59 3.94
C ILE A 571 -5.96 -13.34 3.09
N LEU A 572 -5.18 -12.29 3.29
CA LEU A 572 -5.23 -11.08 2.49
C LEU A 572 -4.29 -11.18 1.28
N PHE A 573 -4.79 -10.80 0.13
CA PHE A 573 -4.03 -10.54 -1.08
C PHE A 573 -4.22 -9.10 -1.52
N LEU A 574 -3.12 -8.45 -1.88
CA LEU A 574 -3.12 -7.08 -2.39
C LEU A 574 -3.09 -7.08 -3.91
N PHE A 575 -4.09 -6.44 -4.50
CA PHE A 575 -4.00 -6.02 -5.89
C PHE A 575 -3.32 -4.65 -5.89
N ALA A 576 -2.13 -4.59 -6.51
CA ALA A 576 -1.32 -3.38 -6.67
C ALA A 576 -1.04 -3.13 -8.17
N PRO A 577 -0.58 -1.93 -8.59
CA PRO A 577 -0.34 -1.63 -10.01
C PRO A 577 0.57 -2.62 -10.77
N GLY A 578 1.44 -3.36 -10.06
CA GLY A 578 2.28 -4.40 -10.65
C GLY A 578 1.62 -5.78 -10.80
N VAL A 579 0.35 -5.95 -10.41
CA VAL A 579 -0.38 -7.22 -10.56
C VAL A 579 -0.89 -7.37 -11.99
N THR A 580 -0.80 -8.59 -12.51
CA THR A 580 -1.27 -8.97 -13.85
C THR A 580 -2.34 -10.05 -13.75
N GLU A 581 -3.15 -10.19 -14.79
CA GLU A 581 -4.15 -11.28 -14.88
C GLU A 581 -3.50 -12.66 -14.72
N GLY A 582 -2.32 -12.87 -15.32
CA GLY A 582 -1.56 -14.11 -15.17
C GLY A 582 -1.23 -14.43 -13.71
N LYS A 583 -0.90 -13.43 -12.88
CA LYS A 583 -0.63 -13.63 -11.45
C LYS A 583 -1.89 -14.06 -10.68
N ALA A 584 -3.04 -13.47 -10.99
CA ALA A 584 -4.32 -13.86 -10.40
C ALA A 584 -4.72 -15.30 -10.81
N GLY A 585 -4.46 -15.68 -12.06
CA GLY A 585 -4.66 -17.04 -12.56
C GLY A 585 -3.84 -18.08 -11.80
N VAL A 586 -2.56 -17.80 -11.52
CA VAL A 586 -1.69 -18.69 -10.73
C VAL A 586 -2.27 -18.92 -9.32
N LEU A 587 -2.70 -17.86 -8.64
CA LEU A 587 -3.33 -17.99 -7.32
C LEU A 587 -4.57 -18.89 -7.38
N LEU A 588 -5.46 -18.67 -8.35
CA LEU A 588 -6.67 -19.48 -8.50
C LEU A 588 -6.36 -20.96 -8.75
N THR A 589 -5.39 -21.26 -9.63
CA THR A 589 -4.96 -22.63 -9.89
C THR A 589 -4.40 -23.29 -8.63
N LYS A 590 -3.63 -22.57 -7.82
CA LYS A 590 -3.09 -23.10 -6.55
C LYS A 590 -4.17 -23.33 -5.50
N LEU A 591 -5.22 -22.51 -5.44
CA LEU A 591 -6.36 -22.79 -4.55
C LEU A 591 -7.13 -24.05 -4.97
N LEU A 592 -7.32 -24.27 -6.27
CA LEU A 592 -7.94 -25.50 -6.80
C LEU A 592 -7.06 -26.74 -6.51
N GLU A 593 -5.75 -26.60 -6.69
CA GLU A 593 -4.78 -27.66 -6.36
C GLU A 593 -4.81 -28.01 -4.87
N PHE A 594 -4.78 -27.02 -3.98
CA PHE A 594 -4.90 -27.22 -2.53
C PHE A 594 -6.17 -28.01 -2.20
N LYS A 595 -7.33 -27.61 -2.77
CA LYS A 595 -8.59 -28.32 -2.55
C LYS A 595 -8.47 -29.79 -2.95
N ARG A 596 -7.97 -30.09 -4.15
CA ARG A 596 -7.79 -31.47 -4.63
C ARG A 596 -6.91 -32.30 -3.69
N LEU A 597 -5.79 -31.74 -3.24
CA LEU A 597 -4.85 -32.41 -2.33
C LEU A 597 -5.45 -32.63 -0.94
N HIS A 598 -6.23 -31.66 -0.45
CA HIS A 598 -6.94 -31.76 0.82
C HIS A 598 -8.02 -32.85 0.75
N ASP A 599 -8.79 -32.90 -0.32
CA ASP A 599 -9.88 -33.86 -0.49
C ASP A 599 -9.36 -35.30 -0.59
N SER A 600 -8.22 -35.50 -1.24
CA SER A 600 -7.52 -36.79 -1.28
C SER A 600 -6.73 -37.12 -0.01
N ASN A 601 -6.69 -36.21 0.97
CA ASN A 601 -5.82 -36.28 2.15
C ASN A 601 -4.36 -36.62 1.80
N ALA A 602 -3.80 -35.89 0.82
CA ALA A 602 -2.46 -36.15 0.33
C ALA A 602 -1.42 -36.08 1.47
N PRO A 603 -0.38 -36.94 1.46
CA PRO A 603 0.67 -36.94 2.48
C PRO A 603 1.37 -35.57 2.56
N LEU A 604 1.64 -35.08 3.77
CA LEU A 604 2.30 -33.78 3.95
C LEU A 604 3.70 -33.75 3.32
N ARG A 605 4.42 -34.87 3.23
CA ARG A 605 5.72 -34.94 2.55
C ARG A 605 5.68 -34.55 1.07
N ASP A 606 4.51 -34.70 0.43
CA ASP A 606 4.30 -34.35 -0.97
C ASP A 606 3.74 -32.93 -1.13
N VAL A 607 3.01 -32.44 -0.12
CA VAL A 607 2.30 -31.15 -0.15
C VAL A 607 3.12 -30.01 0.46
N LEU A 608 3.75 -30.26 1.60
CA LEU A 608 4.57 -29.33 2.39
C LEU A 608 5.93 -29.98 2.74
N PRO A 609 6.75 -30.35 1.73
CA PRO A 609 8.05 -30.99 1.96
C PRO A 609 8.98 -30.19 2.87
N GLU A 610 8.98 -28.85 2.79
CA GLU A 610 9.86 -28.04 3.65
C GLU A 610 9.45 -28.12 5.12
N LEU A 611 8.13 -28.06 5.41
CA LEU A 611 7.59 -28.23 6.76
C LEU A 611 7.99 -29.59 7.37
N VAL A 612 7.90 -30.67 6.59
CA VAL A 612 8.26 -32.03 7.05
C VAL A 612 9.76 -32.13 7.29
N ALA A 613 10.58 -31.60 6.38
CA ALA A 613 12.04 -31.63 6.51
C ALA A 613 12.54 -30.88 7.76
N GLN A 614 11.88 -29.77 8.13
CA GLN A 614 12.22 -28.98 9.32
C GLN A 614 11.74 -29.64 10.63
N ASN A 615 10.79 -30.58 10.57
CA ASN A 615 10.13 -31.18 11.73
C ASN A 615 10.06 -32.72 11.64
N PRO A 616 11.21 -33.41 11.54
CA PRO A 616 11.25 -34.86 11.32
C PRO A 616 10.53 -35.63 12.43
N GLY A 617 9.75 -36.65 12.06
CA GLY A 617 8.98 -37.49 12.98
C GLY A 617 7.65 -36.90 13.44
N LYS A 618 7.42 -35.59 13.29
CA LYS A 618 6.16 -34.93 13.69
C LYS A 618 5.08 -35.05 12.60
N TYR A 619 5.45 -34.91 11.34
CA TYR A 619 4.53 -34.82 10.21
C TYR A 619 4.67 -35.93 9.16
N ASP A 620 5.61 -36.87 9.35
CA ASP A 620 6.01 -37.85 8.34
C ASP A 620 4.84 -38.67 7.77
N GLU A 621 3.93 -39.13 8.63
CA GLU A 621 2.78 -39.98 8.27
C GLU A 621 1.43 -39.23 8.35
N VAL A 622 1.46 -37.89 8.33
CA VAL A 622 0.27 -37.05 8.45
C VAL A 622 -0.22 -36.62 7.06
N GLY A 623 -1.52 -36.73 6.81
CA GLY A 623 -2.16 -36.18 5.61
C GLY A 623 -2.59 -34.72 5.79
N LEU A 624 -2.72 -33.99 4.67
CA LEU A 624 -3.09 -32.56 4.69
C LEU A 624 -4.42 -32.29 5.43
N ARG A 625 -5.45 -33.11 5.20
CA ARG A 625 -6.75 -32.95 5.86
C ARG A 625 -6.68 -33.30 7.34
N ASP A 626 -5.84 -34.26 7.71
CA ASP A 626 -5.64 -34.63 9.12
C ASP A 626 -4.99 -33.48 9.91
N LEU A 627 -3.99 -32.81 9.34
CA LEU A 627 -3.40 -31.61 9.93
C LEU A 627 -4.42 -30.48 10.06
N CYS A 628 -5.25 -30.25 9.03
CA CYS A 628 -6.30 -29.24 9.08
C CYS A 628 -7.30 -29.51 10.21
N ARG A 629 -7.73 -30.77 10.38
CA ARG A 629 -8.63 -31.19 11.46
C ARG A 629 -8.00 -31.04 12.85
N ASP A 630 -6.75 -31.44 13.02
CA ASP A 630 -6.06 -31.34 14.32
C ASP A 630 -5.92 -29.86 14.74
N MET A 631 -5.47 -29.00 13.82
CA MET A 631 -5.30 -27.59 14.08
C MET A 631 -6.65 -26.87 14.27
N HIS A 632 -7.67 -27.16 13.46
CA HIS A 632 -9.01 -26.63 13.66
C HIS A 632 -9.62 -27.08 15.00
N GLY A 633 -9.45 -28.35 15.36
CA GLY A 633 -9.91 -28.89 16.65
C GLY A 633 -9.28 -28.18 17.85
N TYR A 634 -8.00 -27.82 17.77
CA TYR A 634 -7.34 -27.00 18.78
C TYR A 634 -7.94 -25.59 18.87
N LEU A 635 -8.08 -24.89 17.73
CA LEU A 635 -8.62 -23.53 17.68
C LEU A 635 -10.05 -23.48 18.24
N ARG A 636 -10.88 -24.45 17.87
CA ARG A 636 -12.27 -24.59 18.33
C ARG A 636 -12.36 -24.90 19.81
N LYS A 637 -11.60 -25.88 20.31
CA LYS A 637 -11.61 -26.28 21.73
C LYS A 637 -11.25 -25.11 22.64
N ASN A 638 -10.26 -24.32 22.25
CA ASN A 638 -9.76 -23.20 23.05
C ASN A 638 -10.46 -21.86 22.76
N LYS A 639 -11.44 -21.83 21.83
CA LYS A 639 -12.18 -20.62 21.44
C LYS A 639 -11.26 -19.44 21.14
N LEU A 640 -10.15 -19.70 20.44
CA LEU A 640 -9.07 -18.71 20.30
C LEU A 640 -9.55 -17.42 19.62
N THR A 641 -10.52 -17.52 18.71
CA THR A 641 -11.16 -16.36 18.07
C THR A 641 -11.90 -15.45 19.06
N ASP A 642 -12.60 -16.03 20.04
CA ASP A 642 -13.30 -15.28 21.09
C ASP A 642 -12.30 -14.61 22.04
N VAL A 643 -11.22 -15.32 22.39
CA VAL A 643 -10.14 -14.77 23.22
C VAL A 643 -9.50 -13.58 22.50
N MET A 644 -9.13 -13.73 21.22
CA MET A 644 -8.56 -12.64 20.42
C MET A 644 -9.52 -11.45 20.29
N MET A 645 -10.82 -11.66 20.17
CA MET A 645 -11.81 -10.58 20.16
C MET A 645 -11.78 -9.77 21.47
N LYS A 646 -11.73 -10.45 22.62
CA LYS A 646 -11.71 -9.81 23.95
C LYS A 646 -10.43 -9.01 24.18
N VAL A 647 -9.27 -9.51 23.74
CA VAL A 647 -7.95 -8.84 23.88
C VAL A 647 -7.96 -7.41 23.35
N TYR A 648 -8.71 -7.14 22.28
CA TYR A 648 -8.73 -5.82 21.64
C TYR A 648 -9.86 -4.92 22.13
N GLN A 649 -10.84 -5.48 22.86
CA GLN A 649 -11.93 -4.72 23.48
C GLN A 649 -11.56 -4.21 24.87
N ASP A 650 -10.79 -4.99 25.63
CA ASP A 650 -10.32 -4.64 26.96
C ASP A 650 -9.03 -3.82 26.87
N ILE A 651 -9.12 -2.51 27.06
CA ILE A 651 -7.93 -1.64 27.09
C ILE A 651 -7.25 -1.80 28.46
N PRO A 652 -6.00 -2.29 28.52
CA PRO A 652 -5.31 -2.47 29.78
C PRO A 652 -5.07 -1.15 30.52
N ALA A 653 -4.98 -1.22 31.84
CA ALA A 653 -4.72 -0.05 32.67
C ALA A 653 -3.32 0.53 32.39
N GLN A 654 -3.26 1.82 32.04
CA GLN A 654 -2.01 2.57 31.88
C GLN A 654 -1.46 3.00 33.25
N VAL A 655 -0.49 2.23 33.77
CA VAL A 655 0.13 2.51 35.09
C VAL A 655 1.28 3.51 34.95
N LEU A 656 2.11 3.34 33.92
CA LEU A 656 3.19 4.27 33.53
C LEU A 656 2.86 4.89 32.17
N THR A 657 3.46 6.03 31.88
CA THR A 657 3.48 6.51 30.49
C THR A 657 4.37 5.59 29.63
N PRO A 658 4.14 5.49 28.31
CA PRO A 658 5.01 4.69 27.44
C PRO A 658 6.48 5.10 27.52
N THR A 659 6.75 6.40 27.70
CA THR A 659 8.10 6.94 27.88
C THR A 659 8.73 6.53 29.21
N GLU A 660 7.99 6.58 30.32
CA GLU A 660 8.47 6.10 31.62
C GLU A 660 8.84 4.60 31.57
N ALA A 661 7.98 3.79 30.94
CA ALA A 661 8.21 2.36 30.81
C ALA A 661 9.43 2.04 29.92
N TYR A 662 9.57 2.76 28.80
CA TYR A 662 10.73 2.62 27.92
C TYR A 662 12.03 3.12 28.60
N ALA A 663 11.97 4.18 29.41
CA ALA A 663 13.12 4.63 30.18
C ALA A 663 13.62 3.54 31.15
N SER A 664 12.73 2.78 31.78
CA SER A 664 13.11 1.63 32.62
C SER A 664 13.88 0.57 31.83
N LEU A 665 13.50 0.31 30.56
CA LEU A 665 14.24 -0.58 29.66
C LEU A 665 15.66 -0.06 29.41
N VAL A 666 15.78 1.22 29.03
CA VAL A 666 17.07 1.87 28.74
C VAL A 666 17.99 1.89 29.96
N HIS A 667 17.43 2.06 31.17
CA HIS A 667 18.19 2.02 32.41
C HIS A 667 18.50 0.61 32.94
N GLY A 668 18.11 -0.45 32.21
CA GLY A 668 18.30 -1.83 32.65
C GLY A 668 17.47 -2.21 33.88
N GLN A 669 16.41 -1.44 34.18
CA GLN A 669 15.48 -1.65 35.30
C GLN A 669 14.33 -2.60 34.92
N VAL A 670 14.65 -3.58 34.08
CA VAL A 670 13.73 -4.60 33.60
C VAL A 670 14.21 -6.00 33.93
N GLU A 671 13.32 -6.97 33.81
CA GLU A 671 13.60 -8.39 33.84
C GLU A 671 12.67 -9.15 32.89
N TYR A 672 13.18 -10.25 32.32
CA TYR A 672 12.34 -11.18 31.58
C TYR A 672 11.40 -11.92 32.52
N VAL A 673 10.11 -11.84 32.23
CA VAL A 673 9.07 -12.52 32.99
C VAL A 673 8.34 -13.50 32.09
N ALA A 674 8.27 -14.77 32.50
CA ALA A 674 7.52 -15.79 31.77
C ALA A 674 6.02 -15.53 31.82
N VAL A 675 5.26 -15.96 30.80
CA VAL A 675 3.81 -15.71 30.69
C VAL A 675 3.02 -16.13 31.95
N ARG A 676 3.43 -17.23 32.61
CA ARG A 676 2.84 -17.69 33.87
C ARG A 676 2.96 -16.68 35.02
N ASP A 677 3.99 -15.84 34.99
CA ASP A 677 4.37 -14.89 36.05
C ASP A 677 4.08 -13.42 35.68
N LEU A 678 3.46 -13.17 34.50
CA LEU A 678 3.04 -11.85 34.05
C LEU A 678 1.83 -11.18 34.76
N PRO A 679 0.95 -11.88 35.53
CA PRO A 679 -0.15 -11.19 36.21
C PRO A 679 0.31 -9.98 37.03
N GLY A 680 -0.31 -8.83 36.80
CA GLY A 680 0.02 -7.56 37.46
C GLY A 680 1.34 -6.90 37.04
N ARG A 681 2.11 -7.48 36.10
CA ARG A 681 3.37 -6.92 35.62
C ARG A 681 3.15 -5.83 34.57
N ILE A 682 4.12 -4.93 34.47
CA ILE A 682 4.12 -3.78 33.56
C ILE A 682 5.23 -4.02 32.51
N PRO A 683 4.89 -4.37 31.26
CA PRO A 683 5.89 -4.47 30.20
C PRO A 683 6.57 -3.13 29.92
N ALA A 684 7.87 -3.21 29.65
CA ALA A 684 8.69 -2.09 29.20
C ALA A 684 8.77 -1.99 27.66
N VAL A 685 8.26 -3.01 26.97
CA VAL A 685 8.21 -3.14 25.52
C VAL A 685 6.76 -3.27 25.02
N MET A 686 6.54 -3.02 23.74
CA MET A 686 5.24 -3.30 23.11
C MET A 686 5.07 -4.81 22.93
N VAL A 687 3.84 -5.31 23.09
CA VAL A 687 3.49 -6.66 22.64
C VAL A 687 2.63 -6.53 21.39
N VAL A 688 3.12 -7.07 20.27
CA VAL A 688 2.57 -6.80 18.95
C VAL A 688 2.49 -8.10 18.13
N PRO A 689 1.30 -8.73 18.05
CA PRO A 689 1.07 -9.84 17.13
C PRO A 689 1.28 -9.40 15.68
N TYR A 690 1.93 -10.25 14.89
CA TYR A 690 2.26 -9.98 13.50
C TYR A 690 1.86 -11.14 12.59
N PRO A 691 1.30 -10.86 11.39
CA PRO A 691 0.80 -9.55 10.90
C PRO A 691 -0.56 -9.14 11.53
N PRO A 692 -0.95 -7.85 11.53
CA PRO A 692 -0.34 -6.72 10.80
C PRO A 692 0.59 -5.82 11.64
N GLY A 693 0.93 -6.17 12.88
CA GLY A 693 1.80 -5.34 13.71
C GLY A 693 1.08 -4.25 14.49
N ILE A 694 -0.13 -4.57 14.99
CA ILE A 694 -0.92 -3.68 15.86
C ILE A 694 -0.66 -4.07 17.32
N PRO A 695 -0.27 -3.12 18.18
CA PRO A 695 -0.02 -3.43 19.57
C PRO A 695 -1.28 -3.86 20.32
N VAL A 696 -1.19 -4.99 21.03
CA VAL A 696 -2.21 -5.40 22.01
C VAL A 696 -1.90 -4.84 23.40
N ILE A 697 -0.61 -4.75 23.74
CA ILE A 697 -0.13 -4.11 24.97
C ILE A 697 0.93 -3.07 24.62
N MET A 698 0.81 -1.91 25.25
CA MET A 698 1.79 -0.83 25.16
C MET A 698 2.75 -0.84 26.36
N PRO A 699 3.98 -0.32 26.23
CA PRO A 699 4.83 -0.06 27.38
C PRO A 699 4.08 0.78 28.42
N GLY A 700 4.15 0.36 29.68
CA GLY A 700 3.52 1.07 30.80
C GLY A 700 2.08 0.67 31.08
N GLU A 701 1.44 -0.09 30.20
CA GLU A 701 0.20 -0.80 30.50
C GLU A 701 0.46 -2.01 31.41
N GLN A 702 -0.55 -2.50 32.13
CA GLN A 702 -0.41 -3.66 33.03
C GLN A 702 -1.20 -4.87 32.49
N PHE A 703 -0.64 -6.08 32.59
CA PHE A 703 -1.29 -7.32 32.12
C PHE A 703 -2.57 -7.74 32.87
N GLY A 704 -2.96 -7.04 33.93
CA GLY A 704 -4.16 -7.33 34.72
C GLY A 704 -4.06 -8.61 35.57
N ALA A 705 -5.21 -9.18 35.94
CA ALA A 705 -5.32 -10.40 36.71
C ALA A 705 -4.94 -11.65 35.90
N ALA A 706 -4.74 -12.79 36.56
CA ALA A 706 -4.24 -14.02 35.92
C ALA A 706 -5.18 -14.65 34.88
N ASP A 707 -6.45 -14.24 34.88
CA ASP A 707 -7.52 -14.61 33.96
C ASP A 707 -7.81 -13.51 32.92
N SER A 708 -6.93 -12.50 32.78
CA SER A 708 -7.11 -11.46 31.77
C SER A 708 -7.06 -12.07 30.35
N PRO A 709 -7.87 -11.56 29.41
CA PRO A 709 -7.90 -12.07 28.04
C PRO A 709 -6.53 -12.08 27.36
N MET A 710 -5.68 -11.10 27.68
CA MET A 710 -4.33 -11.00 27.12
C MET A 710 -3.42 -12.14 27.61
N LEU A 711 -3.46 -12.48 28.90
CA LEU A 711 -2.66 -13.58 29.41
C LEU A 711 -3.19 -14.93 28.93
N GLU A 712 -4.51 -15.09 28.80
CA GLU A 712 -5.11 -16.25 28.16
C GLU A 712 -4.61 -16.39 26.71
N TYR A 713 -4.63 -15.31 25.93
CA TYR A 713 -4.14 -15.30 24.55
C TYR A 713 -2.65 -15.71 24.45
N LEU A 714 -1.76 -15.10 25.25
CA LEU A 714 -0.34 -15.44 25.23
C LEU A 714 -0.07 -16.90 25.60
N ARG A 715 -0.80 -17.45 26.58
CA ARG A 715 -0.68 -18.87 26.96
C ARG A 715 -1.12 -19.78 25.83
N LEU A 716 -2.22 -19.45 25.15
CA LEU A 716 -2.72 -20.24 24.02
C LEU A 716 -1.77 -20.16 22.82
N CYS A 717 -1.17 -19.01 22.53
CA CYS A 717 -0.12 -18.89 21.51
C CYS A 717 1.11 -19.75 21.85
N GLU A 718 1.61 -19.68 23.09
CA GLU A 718 2.73 -20.51 23.54
C GLU A 718 2.41 -22.02 23.39
N GLU A 719 1.21 -22.45 23.78
CA GLU A 719 0.79 -23.85 23.63
C GLU A 719 0.64 -24.25 22.15
N PHE A 720 0.05 -23.39 21.32
CA PHE A 720 -0.13 -23.59 19.89
C PHE A 720 1.23 -23.81 19.20
N ASP A 721 2.19 -22.92 19.42
CA ASP A 721 3.52 -22.97 18.83
C ASP A 721 4.29 -24.25 19.25
N ASN A 722 4.06 -24.73 20.46
CA ASN A 722 4.65 -26.00 20.91
C ASN A 722 3.96 -27.22 20.27
N ARG A 723 2.67 -27.14 19.93
CA ARG A 723 1.91 -28.25 19.35
C ARG A 723 2.09 -28.37 17.84
N PHE A 724 2.19 -27.25 17.15
CA PHE A 724 2.25 -27.13 15.69
C PHE A 724 3.55 -26.41 15.25
N PRO A 725 4.73 -27.04 15.41
CA PRO A 725 5.98 -26.42 14.97
C PRO A 725 5.97 -26.21 13.44
N GLY A 726 6.50 -25.08 12.97
CA GLY A 726 6.35 -24.60 11.59
C GLY A 726 5.15 -23.69 11.35
N PHE A 727 4.27 -23.50 12.34
CA PHE A 727 3.14 -22.56 12.29
C PHE A 727 3.21 -21.52 13.42
N GLU A 728 4.41 -21.17 13.87
CA GLU A 728 4.60 -20.30 15.04
C GLU A 728 3.96 -18.92 14.87
N THR A 729 3.43 -18.40 15.97
CA THR A 729 2.88 -17.05 16.03
C THR A 729 4.01 -16.05 16.18
N GLU A 730 4.13 -15.10 15.24
CA GLU A 730 5.08 -14.00 15.39
C GLU A 730 4.47 -12.94 16.32
N ILE A 731 5.07 -12.74 17.50
CA ILE A 731 4.68 -11.68 18.44
C ILE A 731 5.90 -10.86 18.82
N HIS A 732 6.02 -9.66 18.28
CA HIS A 732 7.09 -8.75 18.64
C HIS A 732 6.94 -8.30 20.10
N GLY A 733 8.06 -8.25 20.82
CA GLY A 733 8.13 -8.00 22.27
C GLY A 733 8.03 -9.26 23.13
N VAL A 734 7.82 -10.43 22.52
CA VAL A 734 7.95 -11.73 23.18
C VAL A 734 9.32 -12.32 22.83
N ASP A 735 10.09 -12.63 23.85
CA ASP A 735 11.31 -13.43 23.76
C ASP A 735 10.99 -14.92 23.94
N LEU A 736 11.66 -15.77 23.15
CA LEU A 736 11.46 -17.21 23.16
C LEU A 736 12.62 -17.90 23.89
N ALA A 737 12.35 -18.37 25.10
CA ALA A 737 13.22 -19.31 25.80
C ALA A 737 12.92 -20.76 25.43
N LYS A 738 13.90 -21.64 25.65
CA LYS A 738 13.70 -23.09 25.65
C LYS A 738 13.86 -23.64 27.07
N GLU A 739 12.81 -24.24 27.60
CA GLU A 739 12.82 -24.99 28.87
C GLU A 739 12.35 -26.41 28.60
N ASN A 740 13.16 -27.42 28.92
CA ASN A 740 12.84 -28.84 28.72
C ASN A 740 12.38 -29.19 27.28
N GLY A 741 12.98 -28.57 26.27
CA GLY A 741 12.62 -28.77 24.86
C GLY A 741 11.33 -28.08 24.41
N ARG A 742 10.65 -27.34 25.30
CA ARG A 742 9.47 -26.53 24.98
C ARG A 742 9.84 -25.05 24.85
N ARG A 743 9.14 -24.35 23.96
CA ARG A 743 9.19 -22.89 23.83
C ARG A 743 8.44 -22.26 25.01
N ILE A 744 9.06 -21.29 25.66
CA ILE A 744 8.47 -20.49 26.74
C ILE A 744 8.54 -19.03 26.35
N TYR A 745 7.39 -18.37 26.36
CA TYR A 745 7.24 -16.95 26.09
C TYR A 745 7.66 -16.15 27.32
N ARG A 746 8.51 -15.15 27.12
CA ARG A 746 8.94 -14.20 28.15
C ARG A 746 8.85 -12.78 27.61
N ILE A 747 8.58 -11.83 28.49
CA ILE A 747 8.43 -10.42 28.12
C ILE A 747 9.25 -9.56 29.09
N ASP A 748 9.96 -8.57 28.57
CA ASP A 748 10.68 -7.58 29.38
C ASP A 748 9.68 -6.71 30.15
N CYS A 749 9.65 -6.89 31.47
CA CYS A 749 8.81 -6.13 32.37
C CYS A 749 9.65 -5.24 33.29
N VAL A 750 9.10 -4.10 33.67
CA VAL A 750 9.68 -3.25 34.72
C VAL A 750 9.84 -4.10 35.99
N ARG A 751 11.01 -4.03 36.63
CA ARG A 751 11.28 -4.73 37.89
C ARG A 751 10.28 -4.28 38.94
N ALA A 752 9.75 -5.24 39.70
CA ALA A 752 8.94 -4.90 40.86
C ALA A 752 9.78 -4.06 41.84
N PRO A 753 9.20 -3.06 42.52
CA PRO A 753 9.91 -2.37 43.59
C PRO A 753 10.42 -3.41 44.59
N VAL A 754 11.73 -3.44 44.84
CA VAL A 754 12.28 -4.26 45.91
C VAL A 754 11.59 -3.76 47.18
N ALA A 755 10.80 -4.61 47.83
CA ALA A 755 10.25 -4.28 49.14
C ALA A 755 11.43 -3.89 50.01
N ALA A 756 11.51 -2.61 50.41
CA ALA A 756 12.55 -2.15 51.29
C ALA A 756 12.49 -3.04 52.53
N SER A 757 13.47 -3.94 52.69
CA SER A 757 13.61 -4.72 53.90
C SER A 757 13.78 -3.70 55.02
N ALA A 758 12.75 -3.59 55.86
CA ALA A 758 12.83 -2.83 57.09
C ALA A 758 14.00 -3.39 57.89
N HIS A 759 15.11 -2.66 57.90
CA HIS A 759 16.26 -2.88 58.77
C HIS A 759 16.37 -1.71 59.72
#